data_AF-A0AA39H5Z0-F1
#
_entry.id   AF-A0AA39H5Z0-F1
#
_cell.length_a   1.000
_cell.length_b   1.000
_cell.length_c   1.000
_cell.angle_alpha   90.00
_cell.angle_beta   90.00
_cell.angle_gamma   90.00
#
_symmetry.space_group_name_H-M   'P 1'
#
loop_
_entity.id
_entity.type
_entity.pdbx_description
1 polymer ?
#
loop_
_entity_poly.entity_id
_entity_poly.type
_entity_poly.pdbx_seq_one_letter_code
_entity_poly.pdbx_strand_id
1 'polypeptide(L)'
;MGIPVLEFIRPFCGFVPEVSKPERKIQFREKVLWTAITLFVFLVCCQIPLFGIMSTDSADPLYWLRVILASNRGTLMELGISPIVTSGMIMQLLAGAKIIEVGDSPKDRALFNGAQKLFGMLITIGQAIVYVVSGMYGDPAEIGAGICLLIVIQLVFAGLIVLLLDELLQKGYGLGSGISLFIATNVCETIVWKAFSPTTVNSGRGTEFEGAVIALFHLLATRSDKVRALREAFYRQNLPNVMNLMATVFIFAVVIYFQGFRVDLPIKSARYRGQYSSYPIKLFYTSNIPIILQSALVSNLYVISQMLYAKFGGNILINLLGTWSDASGSYRSFPTGGICYYLSPPESIGHIFVDPIHCVTYIAFMLGSCAFFSKTWIDVSGSSAKDVAKQLKEQQMIMRGHREKSMIHELNRYIPTAAAFGGLCIGALSVTADFMGAIGSGTGILLAVTIIYQYFEIFVKEQQEMAFPGVKIRLTKKGADHVKDVGVKLLNEEISSLRGFRVQHAITQPGLEGNIVVEDITVLNYKPPSFSAINFLPPSYIVFGLENLDITLTGRFLGTTALFTVPGIVHGDIRQMTLALTTNFHATQEGLMAVNVVNCSTVIGYSQFTLNPEGPLSAVVKSFELQINDIIRQRIPNLFCNSLRQIIEKNSPRLFQRLSRTYLSDHFKKFDGHTVIDRFIRKFTQGLYLDNVNILNPVVTNQYFETQQLGEVRYNESEERAPFFPKFMNTSQDSDRMLYLYGSEYIFNSLLYHAYQTDRLSLKLEEDNLPDKYKGFVRTTCNEKPGEDGDFVTGICVGKLIPAIEQNFPNTTTSFHLLPHDLPEFRFADSMGTMDVSTRILTNVKVEDSWRQILVSSASGQTDIKLLAENGKFSGDLKLKKLNVRLHRSAIEGIEPESIEQLAPLAKTFLGPQLAKGLKQGFPYPLKDSITFIQPDLSIHEGFVQLATDFVLGETKLREKVREAFENLKRGAF
;
A
#
# COMPACT_ATOMS: atom_id res chain seq x y z
N MET A 1 -16.00 28.00 30.04
CA MET A 1 -14.74 28.13 30.78
C MET A 1 -14.38 26.74 31.29
N GLY A 2 -13.79 25.91 30.43
CA GLY A 2 -13.22 24.64 30.86
C GLY A 2 -11.97 24.88 31.71
N ILE A 3 -11.80 24.09 32.77
CA ILE A 3 -10.61 24.15 33.64
C ILE A 3 -9.41 23.67 32.80
N PRO A 4 -8.25 24.36 32.79
CA PRO A 4 -7.04 23.91 32.09
C PRO A 4 -6.34 22.78 32.87
N VAL A 5 -7.06 21.69 33.14
CA VAL A 5 -6.54 20.49 33.83
C VAL A 5 -5.34 19.91 33.07
N LEU A 6 -5.33 20.03 31.74
CA LEU A 6 -4.25 19.55 30.86
C LEU A 6 -2.92 20.29 31.09
N GLU A 7 -2.94 21.58 31.45
CA GLU A 7 -1.70 22.32 31.74
C GLU A 7 -1.09 21.92 33.08
N PHE A 8 -1.91 21.52 34.06
CA PHE A 8 -1.46 21.03 35.36
C PHE A 8 -0.76 19.67 35.29
N ILE A 9 -1.13 18.83 34.30
CA ILE A 9 -0.58 17.48 34.09
C ILE A 9 0.75 17.51 33.31
N ARG A 10 1.03 18.61 32.60
CA ARG A 10 2.25 18.78 31.78
C ARG A 10 3.58 18.41 32.44
N PRO A 11 3.90 18.78 33.71
CA PRO A 11 5.15 18.38 34.34
C PRO A 11 5.24 16.87 34.58
N PHE A 12 4.11 16.17 34.78
CA PHE A 12 4.08 14.73 35.01
C PHE A 12 4.20 13.93 33.72
N CYS A 13 3.76 14.46 32.58
CA CYS A 13 3.92 13.82 31.28
C CYS A 13 5.40 13.57 30.91
N GLY A 14 6.33 14.39 31.42
CA GLY A 14 7.77 14.20 31.17
C GLY A 14 8.39 12.97 31.83
N PHE A 15 7.74 12.40 32.85
CA PHE A 15 8.19 11.21 33.57
C PHE A 15 7.61 9.90 33.02
N VAL A 16 6.62 9.98 32.13
CA VAL A 16 5.95 8.81 31.58
C VAL A 16 6.80 8.25 30.42
N PRO A 17 7.19 6.96 30.44
CA PRO A 17 7.93 6.36 29.34
C PRO A 17 7.07 6.41 28.07
N GLU A 18 7.61 6.75 26.91
CA GLU A 18 6.84 6.91 25.67
C GLU A 18 7.57 6.20 24.51
N VAL A 19 6.83 5.49 23.65
CA VAL A 19 7.40 4.83 22.47
C VAL A 19 7.65 5.88 21.38
N SER A 20 8.84 5.96 20.79
CA SER A 20 9.09 6.92 19.71
C SER A 20 8.25 6.62 18.47
N LYS A 21 7.65 7.65 17.85
CA LYS A 21 6.99 7.50 16.54
C LYS A 21 8.06 7.17 15.49
N PRO A 22 7.77 6.29 14.51
CA PRO A 22 8.76 5.92 13.52
C PRO A 22 9.12 7.11 12.62
N GLU A 23 10.43 7.34 12.41
CA GLU A 23 10.94 8.42 11.55
C GLU A 23 10.61 8.22 10.07
N ARG A 24 10.41 6.96 9.66
CA ARG A 24 10.04 6.55 8.31
C ARG A 24 8.71 5.81 8.31
N LYS A 25 7.97 5.84 7.20
CA LYS A 25 6.82 4.94 7.02
C LYS A 25 7.31 3.49 7.03
N ILE A 26 6.82 2.70 7.98
CA ILE A 26 7.14 1.28 8.14
C ILE A 26 6.47 0.50 7.01
N GLN A 27 7.20 -0.45 6.42
CA GLN A 27 6.65 -1.30 5.36
C GLN A 27 5.58 -2.25 5.93
N PHE A 28 4.61 -2.63 5.11
CA PHE A 28 3.53 -3.53 5.51
C PHE A 28 4.02 -4.85 6.13
N ARG A 29 5.06 -5.47 5.54
CA ARG A 29 5.66 -6.70 6.07
C ARG A 29 6.26 -6.50 7.47
N GLU A 30 6.92 -5.37 7.69
CA GLU A 30 7.45 -5.01 9.01
C GLU A 30 6.31 -4.78 10.00
N LYS A 31 5.20 -4.16 9.59
CA LYS A 31 4.03 -3.96 10.46
C LYS A 31 3.40 -5.28 10.91
N VAL A 32 3.18 -6.21 9.99
CA VAL A 32 2.66 -7.55 10.30
C VAL A 32 3.60 -8.26 11.29
N LEU A 33 4.91 -8.16 11.10
CA LEU A 33 5.91 -8.75 11.99
C LEU A 33 5.81 -8.17 13.41
N TRP A 34 5.72 -6.84 13.56
CA TRP A 34 5.53 -6.19 14.86
C TRP A 34 4.21 -6.58 15.52
N THR A 35 3.11 -6.65 14.76
CA THR A 35 1.83 -7.16 15.27
C THR A 35 1.94 -8.61 15.75
N ALA A 36 2.68 -9.48 15.05
CA ALA A 36 2.89 -10.85 15.48
C ALA A 36 3.75 -10.95 16.75
N ILE A 37 4.83 -10.16 16.85
CA ILE A 37 5.71 -10.13 18.03
C ILE A 37 4.94 -9.66 19.27
N THR A 38 4.18 -8.57 19.15
CA THR A 38 3.38 -8.05 20.27
C THR A 38 2.31 -9.04 20.74
N LEU A 39 1.63 -9.72 19.81
CA LEU A 39 0.65 -10.76 20.11
C LEU A 39 1.30 -11.96 20.82
N PHE A 40 2.48 -12.39 20.36
CA PHE A 40 3.24 -13.47 20.99
C PHE A 40 3.62 -13.13 22.45
N VAL A 41 4.12 -11.91 22.69
CA VAL A 41 4.45 -11.45 24.05
C VAL A 41 3.20 -11.45 24.94
N PHE A 42 2.07 -10.96 24.43
CA PHE A 42 0.79 -10.97 25.16
C PHE A 42 0.36 -12.39 25.53
N LEU A 43 0.38 -13.34 24.59
CA LEU A 43 0.03 -14.74 24.84
C LEU A 43 0.94 -15.40 25.87
N VAL A 44 2.26 -15.14 25.82
CA VAL A 44 3.20 -15.67 26.82
C VAL A 44 2.86 -15.13 28.21
N CYS A 45 2.54 -13.84 28.33
CA CYS A 45 2.13 -13.25 29.61
C CYS A 45 0.81 -13.82 30.14
N CYS A 46 -0.13 -14.21 29.27
CA CYS A 46 -1.38 -14.87 29.64
C CYS A 46 -1.19 -16.28 30.22
N GLN A 47 -0.01 -16.90 30.05
CA GLN A 47 0.26 -18.29 30.47
C GLN A 47 1.19 -18.36 31.70
N ILE A 48 1.96 -17.30 31.99
CA ILE A 48 2.88 -17.29 33.13
C ILE A 48 2.09 -17.03 34.42
N PRO A 49 2.12 -17.96 35.41
CA PRO A 49 1.45 -17.78 36.69
C PRO A 49 2.18 -16.75 37.56
N LEU A 50 1.44 -16.05 38.43
CA LEU A 50 2.00 -15.14 39.43
C LEU A 50 2.70 -15.90 40.55
N PHE A 51 3.75 -15.30 41.10
CA PHE A 51 4.48 -15.87 42.22
C PHE A 51 3.75 -15.57 43.54
N GLY A 52 3.52 -16.58 44.38
CA GLY A 52 2.96 -16.41 45.73
C GLY A 52 1.46 -16.66 45.90
N ILE A 53 0.78 -17.23 44.90
CA ILE A 53 -0.64 -17.62 45.02
C ILE A 53 -0.73 -18.96 45.79
N MET A 54 -1.44 -18.96 46.93
CA MET A 54 -1.64 -20.16 47.77
C MET A 54 -3.05 -20.75 47.72
N SER A 55 -4.05 -19.97 47.28
CA SER A 55 -5.46 -20.40 47.21
C SER A 55 -6.01 -20.29 45.78
N THR A 56 -6.24 -21.45 45.15
CA THR A 56 -6.83 -21.54 43.79
C THR A 56 -8.33 -21.84 43.82
N ASP A 57 -8.90 -22.13 45.01
CA ASP A 57 -10.27 -22.66 45.17
C ASP A 57 -11.33 -21.64 45.61
N SER A 58 -11.02 -20.34 45.68
CA SER A 58 -12.03 -19.31 45.96
C SER A 58 -12.88 -19.00 44.72
N ALA A 59 -14.20 -18.81 44.89
CA ALA A 59 -15.10 -18.45 43.80
C ALA A 59 -14.68 -17.12 43.16
N ASP A 60 -14.63 -17.05 41.82
CA ASP A 60 -14.18 -15.85 41.10
C ASP A 60 -15.35 -14.86 40.90
N PRO A 61 -15.37 -13.70 41.60
CA PRO A 61 -16.44 -12.72 41.46
C PRO A 61 -16.42 -11.97 40.12
N LEU A 62 -15.32 -12.06 39.36
CA LEU A 62 -15.11 -11.29 38.13
C LEU A 62 -15.16 -12.12 36.85
N TYR A 63 -15.67 -13.36 36.91
CA TYR A 63 -15.69 -14.28 35.78
C TYR A 63 -16.21 -13.64 34.48
N TRP A 64 -17.28 -12.86 34.58
CA TRP A 64 -17.90 -12.18 33.44
C TRP A 64 -17.08 -11.01 32.88
N LEU A 65 -16.31 -10.32 33.72
CA LEU A 65 -15.45 -9.22 33.33
C LEU A 65 -14.20 -9.70 32.59
N ARG A 66 -13.70 -10.89 32.93
CA ARG A 66 -12.46 -11.45 32.35
C ARG A 66 -12.50 -11.63 30.84
N VAL A 67 -13.65 -12.03 30.29
CA VAL A 67 -13.81 -12.22 28.83
C VAL A 67 -13.57 -10.91 28.07
N ILE A 68 -14.11 -9.80 28.58
CA ILE A 68 -14.01 -8.48 27.93
C ILE A 68 -12.66 -7.82 28.22
N LEU A 69 -12.14 -8.03 29.43
CA LEU A 69 -10.89 -7.43 29.89
C LEU A 69 -9.65 -8.22 29.45
N ALA A 70 -9.82 -9.29 28.69
CA ALA A 70 -8.72 -10.18 28.26
C ALA A 70 -7.81 -10.56 29.44
N SER A 71 -8.42 -11.01 30.54
CA SER A 71 -7.75 -11.31 31.81
C SER A 71 -7.87 -12.79 32.16
N ASN A 72 -6.75 -13.39 32.56
CA ASN A 72 -6.68 -14.77 33.03
C ASN A 72 -6.31 -14.81 34.52
N ARG A 73 -7.07 -15.58 35.30
CA ARG A 73 -6.87 -15.70 36.73
C ARG A 73 -5.54 -16.39 37.07
N GLY A 74 -4.83 -15.83 38.03
CA GLY A 74 -3.58 -16.33 38.57
C GLY A 74 -2.37 -16.09 37.68
N THR A 75 -2.48 -15.26 36.65
CA THR A 75 -1.42 -15.01 35.65
C THR A 75 -0.92 -13.57 35.70
N LEU A 76 0.21 -13.28 35.04
CA LEU A 76 0.69 -11.90 34.90
C LEU A 76 -0.36 -10.96 34.27
N MET A 77 -1.33 -11.52 33.53
CA MET A 77 -2.42 -10.79 32.90
C MET A 77 -3.71 -10.73 33.74
N GLU A 78 -3.63 -10.79 35.08
CA GLU A 78 -4.83 -10.66 35.93
C GLU A 78 -5.56 -9.33 35.70
N LEU A 79 -4.83 -8.22 35.62
CA LEU A 79 -5.43 -6.90 35.34
C LEU A 79 -5.92 -6.79 33.89
N GLY A 80 -5.37 -7.60 32.99
CA GLY A 80 -5.63 -7.57 31.56
C GLY A 80 -5.51 -6.16 30.98
N ILE A 81 -6.46 -5.78 30.12
CA ILE A 81 -6.55 -4.44 29.51
C ILE A 81 -7.43 -3.45 30.30
N SER A 82 -7.92 -3.82 31.49
CA SER A 82 -8.85 -2.99 32.29
C SER A 82 -8.36 -1.57 32.53
N PRO A 83 -7.12 -1.33 33.00
CA PRO A 83 -6.64 0.04 33.23
C PRO A 83 -6.58 0.90 31.95
N ILE A 84 -6.40 0.26 30.79
CA ILE A 84 -6.31 0.93 29.49
C ILE A 84 -7.70 1.36 29.01
N VAL A 85 -8.66 0.44 29.07
CA VAL A 85 -10.05 0.70 28.64
C VAL A 85 -10.73 1.68 29.58
N THR A 86 -10.54 1.54 30.88
CA THR A 86 -11.15 2.44 31.88
C THR A 86 -10.60 3.87 31.75
N SER A 87 -9.28 4.04 31.62
CA SER A 87 -8.70 5.38 31.42
C SER A 87 -9.16 6.01 30.11
N GLY A 88 -9.20 5.24 29.02
CA GLY A 88 -9.71 5.70 27.72
C GLY A 88 -11.18 6.12 27.77
N MET A 89 -12.04 5.29 28.37
CA MET A 89 -13.47 5.57 28.49
C MET A 89 -13.75 6.80 29.36
N ILE A 90 -13.04 6.96 30.48
CA ILE A 90 -13.16 8.15 31.35
C ILE A 90 -12.74 9.41 30.58
N MET A 91 -11.59 9.38 29.90
CA MET A 91 -11.09 10.54 29.16
C MET A 91 -11.97 10.90 27.97
N GLN A 92 -12.48 9.90 27.24
CA GLN A 92 -13.43 10.10 26.14
C GLN A 92 -14.76 10.67 26.63
N LEU A 93 -15.28 10.18 27.77
CA LEU A 93 -16.50 10.70 28.37
C LEU A 93 -16.32 12.16 28.82
N LEU A 94 -15.20 12.51 29.45
CA LEU A 94 -14.90 13.88 29.89
C LEU A 94 -14.77 14.85 28.72
N ALA A 95 -14.13 14.43 27.63
CA ALA A 95 -14.03 15.21 26.40
C ALA A 95 -15.41 15.34 25.70
N GLY A 96 -16.16 14.25 25.60
CA GLY A 96 -17.48 14.22 24.95
C GLY A 96 -18.55 15.02 25.71
N ALA A 97 -18.51 14.98 27.05
CA ALA A 97 -19.35 15.82 27.92
C ALA A 97 -18.95 17.30 27.88
N LYS A 98 -17.88 17.66 27.14
CA LYS A 98 -17.30 19.01 27.06
C LYS A 98 -16.93 19.60 28.42
N ILE A 99 -16.66 18.75 29.41
CA ILE A 99 -16.12 19.16 30.71
C ILE A 99 -14.65 19.56 30.53
N ILE A 100 -13.94 18.85 29.65
CA ILE A 100 -12.58 19.18 29.20
C ILE A 100 -12.66 19.64 27.74
N GLU A 101 -12.24 20.89 27.49
CA GLU A 101 -12.06 21.40 26.12
C GLU A 101 -10.71 20.89 25.59
N VAL A 102 -10.75 19.96 24.63
CA VAL A 102 -9.55 19.46 23.95
C VAL A 102 -9.43 20.17 22.60
N GLY A 103 -8.38 20.94 22.41
CA GLY A 103 -8.08 21.58 21.13
C GLY A 103 -7.70 20.57 20.05
N ASP A 104 -7.97 20.89 18.78
CA ASP A 104 -7.52 20.10 17.62
C ASP A 104 -6.02 20.24 17.33
N SER A 105 -5.30 21.05 18.10
CA SER A 105 -3.88 21.26 17.90
C SER A 105 -3.08 19.98 18.17
N PRO A 106 -1.98 19.72 17.44
CA PRO A 106 -1.17 18.53 17.65
C PRO A 106 -0.54 18.49 19.06
N LYS A 107 -0.35 19.65 19.69
CA LYS A 107 0.16 19.75 21.07
C LYS A 107 -0.89 19.32 22.09
N ASP A 108 -2.14 19.76 21.93
CA ASP A 108 -3.23 19.42 22.86
C ASP A 108 -3.59 17.94 22.75
N ARG A 109 -3.56 17.37 21.55
CA ARG A 109 -3.74 15.92 21.34
C ARG A 109 -2.61 15.10 21.98
N ALA A 110 -1.37 15.59 21.92
CA ALA A 110 -0.25 14.92 22.61
C ALA A 110 -0.42 14.97 24.13
N LEU A 111 -0.84 16.11 24.69
CA LEU A 111 -1.13 16.24 26.12
C LEU A 111 -2.30 15.36 26.57
N PHE A 112 -3.36 15.27 25.76
CA PHE A 112 -4.50 14.41 26.03
C PHE A 112 -4.09 12.93 26.07
N ASN A 113 -3.30 12.48 25.10
CA ASN A 113 -2.78 11.12 25.07
C ASN A 113 -1.83 10.84 26.25
N GLY A 114 -0.96 11.79 26.59
CA GLY A 114 -0.09 11.71 27.77
C GLY A 114 -0.88 11.60 29.08
N ALA A 115 -1.93 12.41 29.23
CA ALA A 115 -2.82 12.38 30.39
C ALA A 115 -3.60 11.06 30.49
N GLN A 116 -4.15 10.56 29.39
CA GLN A 116 -4.84 9.26 29.34
C GLN A 116 -3.92 8.13 29.81
N LYS A 117 -2.67 8.14 29.37
CA LYS A 117 -1.66 7.16 29.79
C LYS A 117 -1.32 7.26 31.28
N LEU A 118 -1.13 8.46 31.78
CA LEU A 118 -0.86 8.70 33.20
C LEU A 118 -2.01 8.17 34.07
N PHE A 119 -3.27 8.45 33.67
CA PHE A 119 -4.44 7.86 34.33
C PHE A 119 -4.46 6.33 34.25
N GLY A 120 -4.13 5.74 33.09
CA GLY A 120 -4.02 4.29 32.95
C GLY A 120 -2.99 3.68 33.90
N MET A 121 -1.83 4.32 34.07
CA MET A 121 -0.80 3.88 35.02
C MET A 121 -1.26 3.99 36.48
N LEU A 122 -1.90 5.10 36.86
CA LEU A 122 -2.45 5.28 38.20
C LEU A 122 -3.54 4.24 38.52
N ILE A 123 -4.43 3.96 37.56
CA ILE A 123 -5.47 2.93 37.72
C ILE A 123 -4.84 1.54 37.83
N THR A 124 -3.77 1.25 37.09
CA THR A 124 -3.06 -0.04 37.19
C THR A 124 -2.51 -0.25 38.61
N ILE A 125 -1.85 0.77 39.19
CA ILE A 125 -1.33 0.71 40.55
C ILE A 125 -2.48 0.57 41.57
N GLY A 126 -3.54 1.37 41.41
CA GLY A 126 -4.70 1.32 42.30
C GLY A 126 -5.41 -0.04 42.28
N GLN A 127 -5.67 -0.59 41.09
CA GLN A 127 -6.30 -1.91 40.94
C GLN A 127 -5.40 -3.01 41.52
N ALA A 128 -4.10 -3.01 41.23
CA ALA A 128 -3.16 -4.01 41.77
C ALA A 128 -3.19 -4.04 43.31
N ILE A 129 -3.18 -2.87 43.96
CA ILE A 129 -3.26 -2.76 45.42
C ILE A 129 -4.60 -3.29 45.92
N VAL A 130 -5.72 -2.88 45.30
CA VAL A 130 -7.07 -3.31 45.71
C VAL A 130 -7.21 -4.84 45.58
N TYR A 131 -6.73 -5.44 44.50
CA TYR A 131 -6.79 -6.90 44.30
C TYR A 131 -6.06 -7.66 45.41
N VAL A 132 -4.86 -7.23 45.77
CA VAL A 132 -4.07 -7.89 46.83
C VAL A 132 -4.68 -7.66 48.22
N VAL A 133 -5.13 -6.44 48.52
CA VAL A 133 -5.73 -6.09 49.82
C VAL A 133 -7.12 -6.73 50.00
N SER A 134 -7.86 -6.95 48.92
CA SER A 134 -9.19 -7.57 48.97
C SER A 134 -9.17 -9.05 49.38
N GLY A 135 -8.00 -9.66 49.55
CA GLY A 135 -7.85 -11.07 49.95
C GLY A 135 -8.08 -12.07 48.81
N MET A 136 -8.15 -11.62 47.55
CA MET A 136 -8.42 -12.51 46.40
C MET A 136 -7.37 -13.60 46.16
N TYR A 137 -6.15 -13.42 46.67
CA TYR A 137 -5.05 -14.40 46.57
C TYR A 137 -4.80 -15.17 47.88
N GLY A 138 -5.60 -14.88 48.93
CA GLY A 138 -5.46 -15.34 50.31
C GLY A 138 -5.40 -14.16 51.29
N ASP A 139 -5.60 -14.44 52.58
CA ASP A 139 -5.60 -13.37 53.59
C ASP A 139 -4.22 -12.72 53.71
N PRO A 140 -4.11 -11.38 53.67
CA PRO A 140 -2.82 -10.67 53.73
C PRO A 140 -1.96 -11.00 54.96
N ALA A 141 -2.60 -11.46 56.04
CA ALA A 141 -1.94 -11.89 57.27
C ALA A 141 -1.23 -13.24 57.14
N GLU A 142 -1.69 -14.14 56.27
CA GLU A 142 -1.13 -15.48 56.09
C GLU A 142 -0.01 -15.51 55.02
N ILE A 143 -0.13 -14.66 53.99
CA ILE A 143 0.83 -14.57 52.86
C ILE A 143 2.12 -13.82 53.27
N GLY A 144 2.02 -12.90 54.23
CA GLY A 144 3.11 -12.03 54.65
C GLY A 144 3.31 -10.81 53.74
N ALA A 145 3.56 -9.65 54.36
CA ALA A 145 3.62 -8.36 53.67
C ALA A 145 4.66 -8.29 52.53
N GLY A 146 5.76 -9.04 52.63
CA GLY A 146 6.81 -9.09 51.61
C GLY A 146 6.35 -9.74 50.30
N ILE A 147 5.59 -10.84 50.37
CA ILE A 147 5.06 -11.51 49.18
C ILE A 147 3.91 -10.69 48.57
N CYS A 148 3.04 -10.10 49.42
CA CYS A 148 2.00 -9.19 48.95
C CYS A 148 2.58 -8.01 48.15
N LEU A 149 3.66 -7.39 48.63
CA LEU A 149 4.35 -6.31 47.91
C LEU A 149 4.92 -6.79 46.57
N LEU A 150 5.48 -7.99 46.53
CA LEU A 150 6.03 -8.58 45.30
C LEU A 150 4.96 -8.85 44.26
N ILE A 151 3.78 -9.35 44.65
CA ILE A 151 2.63 -9.54 43.75
C ILE A 151 2.18 -8.19 43.17
N VAL A 152 2.10 -7.13 43.98
CA VAL A 152 1.76 -5.78 43.50
C VAL A 152 2.76 -5.30 42.46
N ILE A 153 4.07 -5.46 42.71
CA ILE A 153 5.12 -5.07 41.75
C ILE A 153 5.01 -5.88 40.46
N GLN A 154 4.76 -7.19 40.52
CA GLN A 154 4.58 -8.04 39.33
C GLN A 154 3.39 -7.58 38.49
N LEU A 155 2.24 -7.32 39.12
CA LEU A 155 1.03 -6.86 38.44
C LEU A 155 1.20 -5.47 37.81
N VAL A 156 1.84 -4.54 38.52
CA VAL A 156 2.12 -3.18 38.00
C VAL A 156 3.08 -3.26 36.81
N PHE A 157 4.12 -4.08 36.89
CA PHE A 157 5.08 -4.24 35.79
C PHE A 157 4.44 -4.88 34.56
N ALA A 158 3.63 -5.92 34.75
CA ALA A 158 2.87 -6.56 33.68
C ALA A 158 1.88 -5.57 33.02
N GLY A 159 1.13 -4.81 33.82
CA GLY A 159 0.21 -3.78 33.30
C GLY A 159 0.93 -2.67 32.53
N LEU A 160 2.13 -2.27 32.96
CA LEU A 160 2.96 -1.29 32.24
C LEU A 160 3.46 -1.82 30.90
N ILE A 161 3.83 -3.11 30.81
CA ILE A 161 4.19 -3.74 29.54
C ILE A 161 3.01 -3.69 28.57
N VAL A 162 1.80 -4.06 29.00
CA VAL A 162 0.60 -4.05 28.13
C VAL A 162 0.28 -2.64 27.65
N LEU A 163 0.38 -1.64 28.52
CA LEU A 163 0.24 -0.22 28.14
C LEU A 163 1.23 0.20 27.06
N LEU A 164 2.49 -0.23 27.14
CA LEU A 164 3.52 0.07 26.13
C LEU A 164 3.30 -0.72 24.83
N LEU A 165 2.84 -1.97 24.89
CA LEU A 165 2.54 -2.78 23.72
C LEU A 165 1.36 -2.20 22.91
N ASP A 166 0.31 -1.75 23.59
CA ASP A 166 -0.80 -1.06 22.93
C ASP A 166 -0.34 0.24 22.24
N GLU A 167 0.50 1.02 22.91
CA GLU A 167 1.06 2.25 22.33
C GLU A 167 1.95 1.99 21.11
N LEU A 168 2.78 0.94 21.15
CA LEU A 168 3.61 0.54 20.01
C LEU A 168 2.74 0.27 18.77
N LEU A 169 1.62 -0.44 18.95
CA LEU A 169 0.68 -0.71 17.85
C LEU A 169 0.00 0.58 17.38
N GLN A 170 -0.50 1.42 18.30
CA GLN A 170 -1.18 2.69 17.97
C GLN A 170 -0.28 3.71 17.27
N LYS A 171 1.03 3.70 17.52
CA LYS A 171 2.00 4.60 16.87
C LYS A 171 2.35 4.22 15.44
N GLY A 172 1.77 3.14 14.93
CA GLY A 172 1.87 2.74 13.53
C GLY A 172 2.95 1.69 13.25
N TYR A 173 3.56 1.11 14.28
CA TYR A 173 4.36 -0.11 14.12
C TYR A 173 3.48 -1.33 13.84
N GLY A 174 2.25 -1.34 14.34
CA GLY A 174 1.30 -2.41 14.10
C GLY A 174 0.21 -2.07 13.09
N LEU A 175 -0.51 -3.11 12.69
CA LEU A 175 -1.83 -3.00 12.10
C LEU A 175 -2.81 -2.72 13.25
N GLY A 176 -3.62 -1.66 13.16
CA GLY A 176 -4.71 -1.39 14.11
C GLY A 176 -4.33 -1.02 15.55
N SER A 177 -5.24 -1.30 16.49
CA SER A 177 -5.14 -0.97 17.93
C SER A 177 -4.90 -2.22 18.79
N GLY A 178 -4.01 -2.13 19.77
CA GLY A 178 -3.66 -3.25 20.66
C GLY A 178 -4.82 -3.76 21.50
N ILE A 179 -5.64 -2.88 22.07
CA ILE A 179 -6.83 -3.24 22.85
C ILE A 179 -7.72 -4.24 22.08
N SER A 180 -8.06 -3.91 20.84
CA SER A 180 -8.92 -4.76 20.01
C SER A 180 -8.25 -6.12 19.71
N LEU A 181 -6.95 -6.13 19.43
CA LEU A 181 -6.20 -7.34 19.13
C LEU A 181 -6.16 -8.30 20.34
N PHE A 182 -5.92 -7.76 21.54
CA PHE A 182 -5.84 -8.55 22.77
C PHE A 182 -7.20 -9.18 23.14
N ILE A 183 -8.30 -8.44 23.00
CA ILE A 183 -9.66 -8.98 23.21
C ILE A 183 -9.94 -10.12 22.23
N ALA A 184 -9.70 -9.90 20.93
CA ALA A 184 -9.97 -10.90 19.91
C ALA A 184 -9.12 -12.16 20.12
N THR A 185 -7.86 -12.00 20.51
CA THR A 185 -6.94 -13.11 20.79
C THR A 185 -7.44 -13.96 21.97
N ASN A 186 -7.81 -13.33 23.09
CA ASN A 186 -8.29 -14.04 24.28
C ASN A 186 -9.60 -14.82 24.03
N VAL A 187 -10.52 -14.24 23.27
CA VAL A 187 -11.75 -14.94 22.87
C VAL A 187 -11.42 -16.13 21.96
N CYS A 188 -10.55 -15.94 20.97
CA CYS A 188 -10.14 -17.02 20.07
C CYS A 188 -9.42 -18.15 20.83
N GLU A 189 -8.55 -17.81 21.79
CA GLU A 189 -7.89 -18.76 22.68
C GLU A 189 -8.92 -19.58 23.46
N THR A 190 -9.92 -18.93 24.07
CA THR A 190 -10.99 -19.60 24.82
C THR A 190 -11.80 -20.56 23.93
N ILE A 191 -12.14 -20.14 22.70
CA ILE A 191 -12.88 -20.98 21.75
C ILE A 191 -12.05 -22.20 21.35
N VAL A 192 -10.78 -22.02 21.01
CA VAL A 192 -9.88 -23.11 20.63
C VAL A 192 -9.64 -24.05 21.80
N TRP A 193 -9.44 -23.52 23.01
CA TRP A 193 -9.25 -24.32 24.21
C TRP A 193 -10.48 -25.18 24.51
N LYS A 194 -11.69 -24.60 24.52
CA LYS A 194 -12.92 -25.38 24.78
C LYS A 194 -13.25 -26.39 23.66
N ALA A 195 -12.72 -26.19 22.46
CA ALA A 195 -12.86 -27.15 21.36
C ALA A 195 -11.86 -28.32 21.45
N PHE A 196 -10.60 -28.03 21.81
CA PHE A 196 -9.46 -28.96 21.69
C PHE A 196 -8.70 -29.21 23.00
N SER A 197 -9.25 -28.87 24.18
CA SER A 197 -8.52 -29.08 25.44
C SER A 197 -8.30 -30.57 25.74
N PRO A 198 -7.05 -30.98 26.06
CA PRO A 198 -6.72 -32.36 26.37
C PRO A 198 -6.93 -32.72 27.85
N THR A 199 -7.41 -31.78 28.66
CA THR A 199 -7.69 -31.95 30.08
C THR A 199 -8.84 -32.92 30.30
N THR A 200 -8.72 -33.80 31.31
CA THR A 200 -9.77 -34.74 31.68
C THR A 200 -10.42 -34.33 32.99
N VAL A 201 -11.76 -34.35 33.04
CA VAL A 201 -12.54 -34.13 34.25
C VAL A 201 -13.26 -35.43 34.61
N ASN A 202 -13.22 -35.80 35.89
CA ASN A 202 -13.88 -37.00 36.38
C ASN A 202 -15.27 -36.66 36.91
N SER A 203 -16.29 -36.80 36.06
CA SER A 203 -17.69 -36.55 36.45
C SER A 203 -18.38 -37.83 36.94
N GLY A 204 -17.79 -38.58 37.88
CA GLY A 204 -18.40 -39.74 38.56
C GLY A 204 -18.82 -40.94 37.69
N ARG A 205 -18.84 -40.79 36.36
CA ARG A 205 -19.19 -41.78 35.32
C ARG A 205 -17.97 -42.23 34.51
N GLY A 206 -16.77 -41.75 34.87
CA GLY A 206 -15.50 -42.01 34.18
C GLY A 206 -14.72 -40.73 33.89
N THR A 207 -13.49 -40.89 33.42
CA THR A 207 -12.66 -39.78 32.90
C THR A 207 -13.15 -39.37 31.52
N GLU A 208 -13.60 -38.13 31.41
CA GLU A 208 -14.04 -37.56 30.14
C GLU A 208 -13.18 -36.34 29.80
N PHE A 209 -12.83 -36.19 28.53
CA PHE A 209 -12.11 -35.02 28.05
C PHE A 209 -13.01 -33.77 28.12
N GLU A 210 -12.39 -32.62 28.39
CA GLU A 210 -13.07 -31.32 28.40
C GLU A 210 -13.34 -30.81 26.97
N GLY A 211 -12.41 -31.05 26.04
CA GLY A 211 -12.51 -30.57 24.67
C GLY A 211 -13.60 -31.30 23.86
N ALA A 212 -14.52 -30.54 23.26
CA ALA A 212 -15.64 -31.10 22.50
C ALA A 212 -15.23 -32.06 21.38
N VAL A 213 -14.15 -31.74 20.64
CA VAL A 213 -13.68 -32.54 19.50
C VAL A 213 -12.91 -33.78 19.98
N ILE A 214 -12.04 -33.62 20.98
CA ILE A 214 -11.26 -34.72 21.54
C ILE A 214 -12.19 -35.73 22.22
N ALA A 215 -13.18 -35.24 22.98
CA ALA A 215 -14.20 -36.07 23.59
C ALA A 215 -15.01 -36.84 22.54
N LEU A 216 -15.39 -36.22 21.42
CA LEU A 216 -16.08 -36.89 20.32
C LEU A 216 -15.26 -38.08 19.79
N PHE A 217 -13.98 -37.86 19.46
CA PHE A 217 -13.12 -38.94 18.95
C PHE A 217 -12.86 -40.03 20.00
N HIS A 218 -12.61 -39.64 21.25
CA HIS A 218 -12.37 -40.59 22.33
C HIS A 218 -13.60 -41.45 22.63
N LEU A 219 -14.79 -40.84 22.75
CA LEU A 219 -16.03 -41.57 23.00
C LEU A 219 -16.40 -42.49 21.83
N LEU A 220 -16.16 -42.06 20.59
CA LEU A 220 -16.43 -42.87 19.40
C LEU A 220 -15.44 -44.03 19.25
N ALA A 221 -14.21 -43.88 19.73
CA ALA A 221 -13.17 -44.92 19.68
C ALA A 221 -13.26 -45.93 20.83
N THR A 222 -13.63 -45.49 22.05
CA THR A 222 -13.62 -46.35 23.26
C THR A 222 -14.93 -47.09 23.52
N ARG A 223 -16.08 -46.57 23.06
CA ARG A 223 -17.39 -47.20 23.30
C ARG A 223 -17.79 -48.10 22.13
N SER A 224 -18.30 -49.30 22.45
CA SER A 224 -18.83 -50.25 21.46
C SER A 224 -20.12 -49.75 20.78
N ASP A 225 -20.96 -49.00 21.50
CA ASP A 225 -22.24 -48.47 21.00
C ASP A 225 -22.08 -47.10 20.34
N LYS A 226 -21.78 -47.09 19.04
CA LYS A 226 -21.52 -45.86 18.26
C LYS A 226 -22.66 -44.84 18.30
N VAL A 227 -23.92 -45.29 18.28
CA VAL A 227 -25.10 -44.39 18.25
C VAL A 227 -25.30 -43.70 19.60
N ARG A 228 -25.10 -44.42 20.71
CA ARG A 228 -25.21 -43.87 22.05
C ARG A 228 -24.06 -42.93 22.35
N ALA A 229 -22.84 -43.31 21.97
CA ALA A 229 -21.65 -42.48 22.10
C ALA A 229 -21.78 -41.16 21.30
N LEU A 230 -22.34 -41.21 20.09
CA LEU A 230 -22.58 -40.01 19.30
C LEU A 230 -23.62 -39.10 19.96
N ARG A 231 -24.75 -39.63 20.43
CA ARG A 231 -25.77 -38.83 21.13
C ARG A 231 -25.23 -38.20 22.42
N GLU A 232 -24.42 -38.95 23.17
CA GLU A 232 -23.79 -38.48 24.40
C GLU A 232 -22.74 -37.38 24.13
N ALA A 233 -21.94 -37.50 23.07
CA ALA A 233 -20.97 -36.48 22.65
C ALA A 233 -21.62 -35.19 22.11
N PHE A 234 -22.84 -35.28 21.56
CA PHE A 234 -23.55 -34.11 21.01
C PHE A 234 -24.35 -33.33 22.06
N TYR A 235 -24.84 -33.96 23.12
CA TYR A 235 -25.84 -33.37 24.06
C TYR A 235 -25.41 -33.39 25.54
N ARG A 236 -24.11 -33.38 25.84
CA ARG A 236 -23.60 -33.37 27.23
C ARG A 236 -23.93 -32.05 27.93
N GLN A 237 -24.56 -32.08 29.10
CA GLN A 237 -24.98 -30.83 29.77
C GLN A 237 -23.86 -30.15 30.56
N ASN A 238 -22.88 -30.91 31.06
CA ASN A 238 -21.90 -30.38 32.01
C ASN A 238 -20.63 -29.80 31.36
N LEU A 239 -20.35 -30.15 30.10
CA LEU A 239 -19.09 -29.83 29.39
C LEU A 239 -19.36 -29.44 27.94
N PRO A 240 -18.43 -28.73 27.26
CA PRO A 240 -18.62 -28.28 25.89
C PRO A 240 -18.99 -29.40 24.92
N ASN A 241 -20.04 -29.17 24.13
CA ASN A 241 -20.55 -30.11 23.13
C ASN A 241 -20.14 -29.78 21.71
N VAL A 242 -20.23 -30.80 20.84
CA VAL A 242 -20.16 -30.62 19.38
C VAL A 242 -21.30 -29.73 18.86
N MET A 243 -22.49 -29.82 19.46
CA MET A 243 -23.61 -28.94 19.10
C MET A 243 -23.31 -27.46 19.36
N ASN A 244 -22.67 -27.16 20.50
CA ASN A 244 -22.27 -25.80 20.87
C ASN A 244 -21.19 -25.27 19.92
N LEU A 245 -20.25 -26.12 19.50
CA LEU A 245 -19.24 -25.79 18.50
C LEU A 245 -19.89 -25.45 17.14
N MET A 246 -20.84 -26.27 16.68
CA MET A 246 -21.59 -25.99 15.43
C MET A 246 -22.40 -24.70 15.54
N ALA A 247 -23.03 -24.44 16.69
CA ALA A 247 -23.71 -23.19 16.95
C ALA A 247 -22.76 -21.99 16.83
N THR A 248 -21.56 -22.06 17.42
CA THR A 248 -20.53 -21.02 17.28
C THR A 248 -20.17 -20.78 15.82
N VAL A 249 -19.95 -21.83 15.02
CA VAL A 249 -19.64 -21.70 13.57
C VAL A 249 -20.81 -21.06 12.80
N PHE A 250 -22.04 -21.45 13.12
CA PHE A 250 -23.23 -20.88 12.50
C PHE A 250 -23.35 -19.38 12.79
N ILE A 251 -23.22 -18.98 14.06
CA ILE A 251 -23.27 -17.57 14.47
C ILE A 251 -22.13 -16.78 13.82
N PHE A 252 -20.93 -17.35 13.78
CA PHE A 252 -19.77 -16.74 13.13
C PHE A 252 -20.05 -16.42 11.65
N ALA A 253 -20.65 -17.34 10.91
CA ALA A 253 -21.03 -17.12 9.52
C ALA A 253 -22.10 -16.03 9.35
N VAL A 254 -23.12 -16.02 10.21
CA VAL A 254 -24.19 -15.00 10.19
C VAL A 254 -23.64 -13.60 10.48
N VAL A 255 -22.74 -13.47 11.47
CA VAL A 255 -22.13 -12.19 11.82
C VAL A 255 -21.29 -11.64 10.65
N ILE A 256 -20.48 -12.48 9.99
CA ILE A 256 -19.72 -12.07 8.78
C ILE A 256 -20.66 -11.58 7.68
N TYR A 257 -21.78 -12.27 7.47
CA TYR A 257 -22.75 -11.88 6.45
C TYR A 257 -23.36 -10.49 6.74
N PHE A 258 -23.76 -10.22 7.98
CA PHE A 258 -24.30 -8.90 8.37
C PHE A 258 -23.24 -7.80 8.40
N GLN A 259 -21.99 -8.14 8.68
CA GLN A 259 -20.88 -7.19 8.64
C GLN A 259 -20.65 -6.61 7.23
N GLY A 260 -21.00 -7.36 6.18
CA GLY A 260 -20.92 -6.91 4.79
C GLY A 260 -21.99 -5.88 4.38
N PHE A 261 -23.02 -5.66 5.20
CA PHE A 261 -24.12 -4.75 4.84
C PHE A 261 -23.66 -3.29 4.97
N ARG A 262 -23.65 -2.58 3.84
CA ARG A 262 -23.32 -1.15 3.77
C ARG A 262 -24.20 -0.41 2.78
N VAL A 263 -24.43 0.87 3.06
CA VAL A 263 -25.09 1.82 2.19
C VAL A 263 -24.04 2.79 1.66
N ASP A 264 -23.80 2.72 0.35
CA ASP A 264 -22.78 3.53 -0.32
C ASP A 264 -23.39 4.85 -0.82
N LEU A 265 -23.00 5.98 -0.21
CA LEU A 265 -23.44 7.31 -0.62
C LEU A 265 -22.44 7.93 -1.62
N PRO A 266 -22.87 8.36 -2.81
CA PRO A 266 -21.97 8.94 -3.79
C PRO A 266 -21.56 10.36 -3.40
N ILE A 267 -20.26 10.54 -3.13
CA ILE A 267 -19.61 11.83 -2.92
C ILE A 267 -18.70 12.16 -4.10
N LYS A 268 -18.60 13.45 -4.41
CA LYS A 268 -17.68 13.97 -5.42
C LYS A 268 -16.74 14.98 -4.78
N SER A 269 -15.50 15.02 -5.22
CA SER A 269 -14.61 16.11 -4.81
C SER A 269 -15.07 17.42 -5.45
N ALA A 270 -15.13 18.50 -4.66
CA ALA A 270 -15.30 19.85 -5.16
C ALA A 270 -14.00 20.40 -5.77
N ARG A 271 -12.85 19.90 -5.28
CA ARG A 271 -11.51 20.27 -5.76
C ARG A 271 -11.19 19.59 -7.10
N TYR A 272 -11.51 18.30 -7.21
CA TYR A 272 -11.24 17.50 -8.41
C TYR A 272 -12.53 17.15 -9.15
N ARG A 273 -12.70 17.74 -10.33
CA ARG A 273 -13.83 17.45 -11.20
C ARG A 273 -13.75 15.99 -11.67
N GLY A 274 -14.87 15.28 -11.63
CA GLY A 274 -14.96 13.87 -12.08
C GLY A 274 -14.43 12.82 -11.10
N GLN A 275 -13.88 13.21 -9.94
CA GLN A 275 -13.51 12.25 -8.90
C GLN A 275 -14.75 11.85 -8.10
N TYR A 276 -15.19 10.62 -8.33
CA TYR A 276 -16.27 9.97 -7.59
C TYR A 276 -15.67 9.07 -6.52
N SER A 277 -16.15 9.22 -5.30
CA SER A 277 -15.87 8.30 -4.21
C SER A 277 -17.21 7.93 -3.56
N SER A 278 -17.33 6.70 -3.07
CA SER A 278 -18.48 6.30 -2.27
C SER A 278 -18.09 6.41 -0.80
N TYR A 279 -18.94 7.05 0.01
CA TYR A 279 -18.82 7.01 1.46
C TYR A 279 -19.69 5.86 1.99
N PRO A 280 -19.10 4.74 2.45
CA PRO A 280 -19.85 3.59 2.95
C PRO A 280 -20.34 3.84 4.37
N ILE A 281 -21.66 3.78 4.58
CA ILE A 281 -22.27 3.72 5.92
C ILE A 281 -22.60 2.27 6.20
N LYS A 282 -21.85 1.63 7.11
CA LYS A 282 -22.07 0.24 7.50
C LYS A 282 -23.28 0.10 8.41
N LEU A 283 -23.92 -1.07 8.37
CA LEU A 283 -25.01 -1.44 9.29
C LEU A 283 -24.55 -1.31 10.76
N PHE A 284 -23.38 -1.86 11.09
CA PHE A 284 -22.75 -1.70 12.39
C PHE A 284 -21.93 -0.41 12.48
N TYR A 285 -22.63 0.72 12.41
CA TYR A 285 -22.02 2.06 12.34
C TYR A 285 -21.12 2.38 13.55
N THR A 286 -21.61 2.14 14.77
CA THR A 286 -20.87 2.32 16.02
C THR A 286 -19.96 1.13 16.37
N SER A 287 -19.80 0.19 15.44
CA SER A 287 -19.03 -1.04 15.63
C SER A 287 -19.49 -1.80 16.90
N ASN A 288 -18.55 -2.22 17.73
CA ASN A 288 -18.76 -3.07 18.90
C ASN A 288 -18.96 -2.31 20.22
N ILE A 289 -18.85 -0.98 20.22
CA ILE A 289 -18.81 -0.23 21.48
C ILE A 289 -20.11 -0.36 22.30
N PRO A 290 -21.32 -0.39 21.70
CA PRO A 290 -22.55 -0.51 22.48
C PRO A 290 -22.63 -1.81 23.30
N ILE A 291 -22.15 -2.93 22.76
CA ILE A 291 -22.17 -4.21 23.49
C ILE A 291 -21.12 -4.25 24.59
N ILE A 292 -19.96 -3.62 24.38
CA ILE A 292 -18.92 -3.48 25.41
C ILE A 292 -19.46 -2.65 26.58
N LEU A 293 -20.10 -1.51 26.30
CA LEU A 293 -20.68 -0.63 27.31
C LEU A 293 -21.80 -1.31 28.09
N GLN A 294 -22.70 -1.97 27.36
CA GLN A 294 -23.82 -2.71 27.96
C GLN A 294 -23.30 -3.82 28.87
N SER A 295 -22.37 -4.65 28.39
CA SER A 295 -21.86 -5.76 29.18
C SER A 295 -21.00 -5.29 30.36
N ALA A 296 -20.24 -4.20 30.22
CA ALA A 296 -19.50 -3.60 31.32
C ALA A 296 -20.46 -3.07 32.41
N LEU A 297 -21.58 -2.45 32.02
CA LEU A 297 -22.60 -1.99 32.96
C LEU A 297 -23.20 -3.17 33.75
N VAL A 298 -23.59 -4.24 33.05
CA VAL A 298 -24.18 -5.43 33.69
C VAL A 298 -23.18 -6.09 34.63
N SER A 299 -21.94 -6.27 34.19
CA SER A 299 -20.92 -6.90 35.04
C SER A 299 -20.58 -6.07 36.27
N ASN A 300 -20.48 -4.74 36.16
CA ASN A 300 -20.27 -3.87 37.32
C ASN A 300 -21.45 -3.97 38.31
N LEU A 301 -22.68 -4.03 37.79
CA LEU A 301 -23.87 -4.22 38.61
C LEU A 301 -23.84 -5.57 39.34
N TYR A 302 -23.39 -6.65 38.69
CA TYR A 302 -23.21 -7.95 39.33
C TYR A 302 -22.18 -7.91 40.46
N VAL A 303 -21.00 -7.35 40.22
CA VAL A 303 -19.95 -7.26 41.25
C VAL A 303 -20.46 -6.49 42.47
N ILE A 304 -21.10 -5.33 42.24
CA ILE A 304 -21.68 -4.52 43.32
C ILE A 304 -22.73 -5.33 44.09
N SER A 305 -23.63 -6.02 43.37
CA SER A 305 -24.67 -6.81 44.01
C SER A 305 -24.12 -7.99 44.82
N GLN A 306 -23.09 -8.68 44.31
CA GLN A 306 -22.46 -9.81 44.97
C GLN A 306 -21.70 -9.35 46.22
N MET A 307 -20.95 -8.25 46.14
CA MET A 307 -20.24 -7.68 47.29
C MET A 307 -21.20 -7.17 48.38
N LEU A 308 -22.29 -6.52 47.99
CA LEU A 308 -23.31 -6.05 48.92
C LEU A 308 -24.05 -7.22 49.59
N TYR A 309 -24.38 -8.27 48.83
CA TYR A 309 -25.01 -9.48 49.36
C TYR A 309 -24.08 -10.23 50.32
N ALA A 310 -22.78 -10.32 50.00
CA ALA A 310 -21.79 -10.96 50.87
C ALA A 310 -21.60 -10.24 52.22
N LYS A 311 -21.69 -8.90 52.25
CA LYS A 311 -21.50 -8.10 53.49
C LYS A 311 -22.78 -7.85 54.28
N PHE A 312 -23.94 -7.77 53.62
CA PHE A 312 -25.20 -7.32 54.22
C PHE A 312 -26.38 -8.23 53.84
N GLY A 313 -26.12 -9.53 53.63
CA GLY A 313 -27.15 -10.53 53.33
C GLY A 313 -28.28 -10.49 54.36
N GLY A 314 -29.51 -10.28 53.89
CA GLY A 314 -30.71 -10.19 54.74
C GLY A 314 -31.51 -8.88 54.63
N ASN A 315 -30.92 -7.79 54.10
CA ASN A 315 -31.65 -6.55 53.86
C ASN A 315 -32.59 -6.65 52.64
N ILE A 316 -33.83 -6.15 52.78
CA ILE A 316 -34.87 -6.18 51.72
C ILE A 316 -34.37 -5.55 50.41
N LEU A 317 -33.69 -4.40 50.49
CA LEU A 317 -33.12 -3.69 49.33
C LEU A 317 -32.01 -4.50 48.63
N ILE A 318 -31.24 -5.28 49.37
CA ILE A 318 -30.10 -6.03 48.84
C ILE A 318 -30.60 -7.34 48.22
N ASN A 319 -31.58 -7.99 48.84
CA ASN A 319 -32.27 -9.14 48.24
C ASN A 319 -33.05 -8.78 46.98
N LEU A 320 -33.62 -7.56 46.92
CA LEU A 320 -34.23 -7.03 45.69
C LEU A 320 -33.18 -6.83 44.58
N LEU A 321 -31.99 -6.34 44.95
CA LEU A 321 -30.89 -6.13 44.00
C LEU A 321 -30.39 -7.47 43.44
N GLY A 322 -30.09 -8.44 44.30
CA GLY A 322 -29.66 -9.77 43.88
C GLY A 322 -29.42 -10.71 45.05
N THR A 323 -29.96 -11.92 44.97
CA THR A 323 -29.64 -13.04 45.86
C THR A 323 -28.72 -14.00 45.13
N TRP A 324 -27.61 -14.35 45.78
CA TRP A 324 -26.57 -15.21 45.22
C TRP A 324 -26.51 -16.50 46.01
N SER A 325 -26.36 -17.63 45.31
CA SER A 325 -26.13 -18.92 45.95
C SER A 325 -24.98 -19.65 45.28
N ASP A 326 -24.11 -20.23 46.09
CA ASP A 326 -23.05 -21.12 45.63
C ASP A 326 -23.65 -22.51 45.43
N ALA A 327 -23.95 -22.87 44.18
CA ALA A 327 -24.41 -24.22 43.87
C ALA A 327 -23.23 -25.20 44.11
N SER A 328 -23.43 -26.16 45.01
CA SER A 328 -22.42 -27.15 45.44
C SER A 328 -21.76 -27.85 44.26
N GLY A 329 -20.51 -27.47 43.94
CA GLY A 329 -19.65 -28.13 42.96
C GLY A 329 -19.27 -27.32 41.72
N SER A 330 -19.79 -26.11 41.53
CA SER A 330 -19.39 -25.22 40.42
C SER A 330 -18.50 -24.08 40.91
N TYR A 331 -17.39 -23.79 40.21
CA TYR A 331 -16.46 -22.66 40.44
C TYR A 331 -17.11 -21.26 40.28
N ARG A 332 -18.45 -21.17 40.18
CA ARG A 332 -19.19 -19.97 39.81
C ARG A 332 -20.42 -19.80 40.70
N SER A 333 -20.54 -18.62 41.31
CA SER A 333 -21.76 -18.16 42.00
C SER A 333 -22.77 -17.65 40.97
N PHE A 334 -24.02 -18.07 41.09
CA PHE A 334 -25.10 -17.63 40.19
C PHE A 334 -26.14 -16.81 40.95
N PRO A 335 -26.70 -15.75 40.33
CA PRO A 335 -27.83 -15.05 40.91
C PRO A 335 -29.07 -15.93 40.79
N THR A 336 -29.72 -16.27 41.91
CA THR A 336 -30.94 -17.08 41.95
C THR A 336 -32.22 -16.25 42.11
N GLY A 337 -32.09 -14.94 42.36
CA GLY A 337 -33.23 -14.02 42.47
C GLY A 337 -32.82 -12.55 42.50
N GLY A 338 -33.79 -11.66 42.31
CA GLY A 338 -33.62 -10.20 42.30
C GLY A 338 -33.47 -9.59 40.91
N ILE A 339 -33.15 -8.30 40.83
CA ILE A 339 -32.91 -7.58 39.56
C ILE A 339 -31.76 -8.24 38.77
N CYS A 340 -30.69 -8.65 39.46
CA CYS A 340 -29.55 -9.33 38.83
C CYS A 340 -29.92 -10.64 38.13
N TYR A 341 -30.92 -11.36 38.64
CA TYR A 341 -31.45 -12.54 37.96
C TYR A 341 -32.03 -12.17 36.60
N TYR A 342 -32.90 -11.15 36.52
CA TYR A 342 -33.51 -10.71 35.25
C TYR A 342 -32.54 -10.14 34.21
N LEU A 343 -31.38 -9.62 34.64
CA LEU A 343 -30.33 -9.16 33.72
C LEU A 343 -29.44 -10.30 33.22
N SER A 344 -29.51 -11.49 33.83
CA SER A 344 -28.63 -12.60 33.51
C SER A 344 -29.08 -13.38 32.28
N PRO A 345 -28.15 -13.84 31.44
CA PRO A 345 -28.50 -14.67 30.30
C PRO A 345 -29.00 -16.04 30.79
N PRO A 346 -30.10 -16.57 30.25
CA PRO A 346 -30.53 -17.93 30.56
C PRO A 346 -29.58 -18.94 29.90
N GLU A 347 -29.25 -20.02 30.62
CA GLU A 347 -28.18 -20.95 30.22
C GLU A 347 -28.57 -21.88 29.06
N SER A 348 -29.87 -22.07 28.80
CA SER A 348 -30.33 -22.96 27.74
C SER A 348 -31.74 -22.62 27.27
N ILE A 349 -32.07 -23.07 26.05
CA ILE A 349 -33.43 -23.03 25.50
C ILE A 349 -34.45 -23.71 26.44
N GLY A 350 -34.02 -24.71 27.22
CA GLY A 350 -34.88 -25.37 28.21
C GLY A 350 -35.38 -24.42 29.30
N HIS A 351 -34.57 -23.42 29.67
CA HIS A 351 -34.92 -22.44 30.70
C HIS A 351 -36.00 -21.45 30.24
N ILE A 352 -36.23 -21.33 28.93
CA ILE A 352 -37.29 -20.49 28.34
C ILE A 352 -38.67 -21.07 28.69
N PHE A 353 -38.80 -22.40 28.75
CA PHE A 353 -40.06 -23.06 29.08
C PHE A 353 -40.38 -23.03 30.58
N VAL A 354 -39.35 -22.95 31.42
CA VAL A 354 -39.51 -22.87 32.88
C VAL A 354 -39.90 -21.46 33.31
N ASP A 355 -39.15 -20.45 32.84
CA ASP A 355 -39.36 -19.04 33.20
C ASP A 355 -39.44 -18.12 31.96
N PRO A 356 -40.61 -17.98 31.31
CA PRO A 356 -40.75 -17.16 30.11
C PRO A 356 -40.59 -15.66 30.39
N ILE A 357 -41.00 -15.20 31.58
CA ILE A 357 -40.93 -13.78 31.98
C ILE A 357 -39.48 -13.33 32.03
N HIS A 358 -38.60 -14.13 32.63
CA HIS A 358 -37.17 -13.85 32.74
C HIS A 358 -36.53 -13.67 31.35
N CYS A 359 -36.83 -14.57 30.42
CA CYS A 359 -36.34 -14.50 29.05
C CYS A 359 -36.81 -13.23 28.30
N VAL A 360 -38.11 -12.89 28.40
CA VAL A 360 -38.67 -11.70 27.74
C VAL A 360 -38.06 -10.42 28.28
N THR A 361 -37.88 -10.31 29.61
CA THR A 361 -37.25 -9.13 30.22
C THR A 361 -35.78 -9.01 29.82
N TYR A 362 -35.06 -10.12 29.74
CA TYR A 362 -33.66 -10.13 29.31
C TYR A 362 -33.53 -9.68 27.85
N ILE A 363 -34.34 -10.23 26.94
CA ILE A 363 -34.36 -9.81 25.51
C ILE A 363 -34.66 -8.31 25.41
N ALA A 364 -35.73 -7.83 26.05
CA ALA A 364 -36.13 -6.43 25.97
C ALA A 364 -35.04 -5.50 26.51
N PHE A 365 -34.41 -5.87 27.63
CA PHE A 365 -33.32 -5.12 28.23
C PHE A 365 -32.08 -5.08 27.34
N MET A 366 -31.65 -6.23 26.79
CA MET A 366 -30.49 -6.32 25.90
C MET A 366 -30.68 -5.48 24.62
N LEU A 367 -31.80 -5.64 23.92
CA LEU A 367 -32.06 -4.90 22.69
C LEU A 367 -32.22 -3.40 22.96
N GLY A 368 -32.96 -3.03 24.01
CA GLY A 368 -33.19 -1.64 24.38
C GLY A 368 -31.91 -0.91 24.79
N SER A 369 -31.10 -1.54 25.64
CA SER A 369 -29.83 -0.95 26.11
C SER A 369 -28.80 -0.83 24.99
N CYS A 370 -28.63 -1.85 24.12
CA CYS A 370 -27.72 -1.76 22.97
C CYS A 370 -28.14 -0.68 21.97
N ALA A 371 -29.44 -0.55 21.66
CA ALA A 371 -29.93 0.50 20.77
C ALA A 371 -29.75 1.91 21.39
N PHE A 372 -30.01 2.05 22.68
CA PHE A 372 -29.80 3.30 23.41
C PHE A 372 -28.33 3.72 23.41
N PHE A 373 -27.42 2.82 23.83
CA PHE A 373 -26.00 3.12 23.90
C PHE A 373 -25.40 3.43 22.52
N SER A 374 -25.84 2.72 21.48
CA SER A 374 -25.41 3.01 20.11
C SER A 374 -25.80 4.42 19.69
N LYS A 375 -27.04 4.84 19.97
CA LYS A 375 -27.51 6.18 19.62
C LYS A 375 -26.83 7.29 20.43
N THR A 376 -26.53 7.06 21.71
CA THR A 376 -25.78 8.05 22.50
C THR A 376 -24.32 8.12 22.08
N TRP A 377 -23.74 7.01 21.62
CA TRP A 377 -22.33 6.94 21.27
C TRP A 377 -21.96 7.72 20.01
N ILE A 378 -22.86 7.81 19.02
CA ILE A 378 -22.59 8.62 17.81
C ILE A 378 -22.35 10.10 18.13
N ASP A 379 -23.04 10.63 19.14
CA ASP A 379 -22.89 12.03 19.57
C ASP A 379 -21.60 12.24 20.37
N VAL A 380 -21.20 11.27 21.19
CA VAL A 380 -19.96 11.33 22.01
C VAL A 380 -18.70 11.12 21.16
N SER A 381 -18.77 10.23 20.16
CA SER A 381 -17.62 9.88 19.31
C SER A 381 -17.31 10.90 18.22
N GLY A 382 -18.13 11.95 18.05
CA GLY A 382 -17.98 12.90 16.95
C GLY A 382 -18.27 12.28 15.58
N SER A 383 -19.06 11.20 15.55
CA SER A 383 -19.54 10.54 14.32
C SER A 383 -21.00 10.91 14.00
N SER A 384 -21.50 11.99 14.61
CA SER A 384 -22.82 12.50 14.31
C SER A 384 -22.91 12.98 12.85
N ALA A 385 -24.11 13.01 12.28
CA ALA A 385 -24.31 13.48 10.90
C ALA A 385 -23.78 14.90 10.65
N LYS A 386 -23.76 15.75 11.69
CA LYS A 386 -23.22 17.12 11.61
C LYS A 386 -21.70 17.11 11.57
N ASP A 387 -21.06 16.29 12.39
CA ASP A 387 -19.60 16.21 12.48
C ASP A 387 -19.01 15.57 11.22
N VAL A 388 -19.64 14.49 10.71
CA VAL A 388 -19.26 13.86 9.44
C VAL A 388 -19.41 14.83 8.27
N ALA A 389 -20.50 15.60 8.23
CA ALA A 389 -20.68 16.62 7.20
C ALA A 389 -19.62 17.73 7.28
N LYS A 390 -19.22 18.13 8.50
CA LYS A 390 -18.13 19.09 8.72
C LYS A 390 -16.78 18.52 8.24
N GLN A 391 -16.49 17.26 8.54
CA GLN A 391 -15.27 16.58 8.05
C GLN A 391 -15.24 16.48 6.52
N LEU A 392 -16.35 16.07 5.90
CA LEU A 392 -16.46 16.02 4.44
C LEU A 392 -16.28 17.40 3.81
N LYS A 393 -16.80 18.45 4.46
CA LYS A 393 -16.61 19.84 4.03
C LYS A 393 -15.15 20.28 4.12
N GLU A 394 -14.46 19.99 5.22
CA GLU A 394 -13.03 20.29 5.39
C GLU A 394 -12.18 19.57 4.32
N GLN A 395 -12.58 18.36 3.93
CA GLN A 395 -11.98 17.59 2.83
C GLN A 395 -12.44 18.04 1.43
N GLN A 396 -13.26 19.10 1.32
CA GLN A 396 -13.83 19.59 0.06
C GLN A 396 -14.62 18.51 -0.71
N MET A 397 -15.33 17.62 -0.02
CA MET A 397 -16.19 16.61 -0.60
C MET A 397 -17.66 17.05 -0.53
N ILE A 398 -18.39 16.93 -1.65
CA ILE A 398 -19.80 17.31 -1.76
C ILE A 398 -20.63 16.15 -2.30
N MET A 399 -21.88 16.01 -1.84
CA MET A 399 -22.78 14.94 -2.25
C MET A 399 -23.41 15.26 -3.62
N ARG A 400 -23.62 14.25 -4.47
CA ARG A 400 -24.20 14.45 -5.82
C ARG A 400 -25.62 15.03 -5.70
N GLY A 401 -25.90 16.10 -6.45
CA GLY A 401 -27.24 16.71 -6.55
C GLY A 401 -27.68 17.52 -5.32
N HIS A 402 -26.92 17.50 -4.23
CA HIS A 402 -27.30 18.11 -2.96
C HIS A 402 -26.40 19.30 -2.61
N ARG A 403 -27.01 20.38 -2.14
CA ARG A 403 -26.28 21.52 -1.52
C ARG A 403 -25.84 21.14 -0.10
N GLU A 404 -24.90 21.89 0.47
CA GLU A 404 -24.30 21.64 1.78
C GLU A 404 -25.33 21.38 2.90
N LYS A 405 -26.34 22.24 3.04
CA LYS A 405 -27.41 22.05 4.05
C LYS A 405 -28.23 20.78 3.82
N SER A 406 -28.37 20.36 2.57
CA SER A 406 -29.11 19.16 2.20
C SER A 406 -28.30 17.88 2.42
N MET A 407 -26.97 17.94 2.36
CA MET A 407 -26.09 16.82 2.69
C MET A 407 -26.27 16.40 4.16
N ILE A 408 -26.33 17.37 5.08
CA ILE A 408 -26.57 17.10 6.50
C ILE A 408 -27.91 16.40 6.70
N HIS A 409 -28.96 16.81 5.97
CA HIS A 409 -30.28 16.19 6.05
C HIS A 409 -30.25 14.73 5.59
N GLU A 410 -29.59 14.44 4.46
CA GLU A 410 -29.49 13.08 3.93
C GLU A 410 -28.64 12.18 4.86
N LEU A 411 -27.52 12.68 5.38
CA LEU A 411 -26.72 11.95 6.38
C LEU A 411 -27.49 11.68 7.67
N ASN A 412 -28.30 12.64 8.13
CA ASN A 412 -29.12 12.51 9.33
C ASN A 412 -30.28 11.51 9.15
N ARG A 413 -30.63 11.15 7.90
CA ARG A 413 -31.59 10.09 7.61
C ARG A 413 -30.98 8.70 7.78
N TYR A 414 -29.71 8.51 7.38
CA TYR A 414 -29.05 7.20 7.40
C TYR A 414 -28.25 6.91 8.68
N ILE A 415 -27.54 7.88 9.26
CA ILE A 415 -26.61 7.62 10.38
C ILE A 415 -27.35 7.20 11.66
N PRO A 416 -28.37 7.95 12.17
CA PRO A 416 -29.06 7.58 13.40
C PRO A 416 -29.87 6.29 13.25
N THR A 417 -30.43 6.03 12.06
CA THR A 417 -31.18 4.81 11.76
C THR A 417 -30.25 3.60 11.69
N ALA A 418 -29.10 3.72 11.02
CA ALA A 418 -28.07 2.69 11.01
C ALA A 418 -27.51 2.42 12.41
N ALA A 419 -27.26 3.45 13.21
CA ALA A 419 -26.75 3.28 14.58
C ALA A 419 -27.76 2.55 15.49
N ALA A 420 -29.02 2.98 15.53
CA ALA A 420 -30.04 2.37 16.37
C ALA A 420 -30.38 0.94 15.93
N PHE A 421 -30.56 0.73 14.63
CA PHE A 421 -30.88 -0.58 14.07
C PHE A 421 -29.68 -1.54 14.17
N GLY A 422 -28.46 -1.05 13.90
CA GLY A 422 -27.23 -1.81 14.10
C GLY A 422 -27.04 -2.26 15.55
N GLY A 423 -27.29 -1.37 16.53
CA GLY A 423 -27.26 -1.72 17.95
C GLY A 423 -28.31 -2.76 18.34
N LEU A 424 -29.52 -2.67 17.78
CA LEU A 424 -30.58 -3.66 17.98
C LEU A 424 -30.19 -5.03 17.39
N CYS A 425 -29.68 -5.06 16.16
CA CYS A 425 -29.20 -6.29 15.51
C CYS A 425 -28.06 -6.95 16.29
N ILE A 426 -27.11 -6.17 16.80
CA ILE A 426 -26.02 -6.67 17.66
C ILE A 426 -26.58 -7.31 18.93
N GLY A 427 -27.53 -6.64 19.60
CA GLY A 427 -28.20 -7.19 20.78
C GLY A 427 -28.95 -8.49 20.49
N ALA A 428 -29.71 -8.54 19.39
CA ALA A 428 -30.44 -9.73 18.96
C ALA A 428 -29.51 -10.91 18.63
N LEU A 429 -28.38 -10.66 17.96
CA LEU A 429 -27.37 -11.67 17.66
C LEU A 429 -26.71 -12.22 18.93
N SER A 430 -26.38 -11.36 19.90
CA SER A 430 -25.82 -11.80 21.19
C SER A 430 -26.79 -12.72 21.93
N VAL A 431 -28.07 -12.32 22.02
CA VAL A 431 -29.08 -13.11 22.72
C VAL A 431 -29.30 -14.46 22.03
N THR A 432 -29.33 -14.47 20.69
CA THR A 432 -29.43 -15.73 19.91
C THR A 432 -28.23 -16.64 20.19
N ALA A 433 -27.03 -16.06 20.28
CA ALA A 433 -25.81 -16.80 20.56
C ALA A 433 -25.78 -17.39 21.97
N ASP A 434 -26.25 -16.63 22.96
CA ASP A 434 -26.36 -17.08 24.34
C ASP A 434 -27.41 -18.22 24.46
N PHE A 435 -28.56 -18.12 23.78
CA PHE A 435 -29.58 -19.18 23.76
C PHE A 435 -29.10 -20.48 23.10
N MET A 436 -28.33 -20.39 22.02
CA MET A 436 -27.78 -21.57 21.36
C MET A 436 -26.64 -22.23 22.15
N GLY A 437 -26.19 -21.63 23.26
CA GLY A 437 -25.11 -22.16 24.08
C GLY A 437 -23.75 -22.11 23.38
N ALA A 438 -23.52 -21.10 22.54
CA ALA A 438 -22.28 -20.96 21.77
C ALA A 438 -21.04 -20.86 22.69
N ILE A 439 -19.97 -21.53 22.29
CA ILE A 439 -18.69 -21.55 23.01
C ILE A 439 -18.05 -20.16 22.93
N GLY A 440 -17.76 -19.53 24.08
CA GLY A 440 -17.05 -18.23 24.16
C GLY A 440 -17.92 -16.99 24.45
N SER A 441 -19.17 -17.19 24.88
CA SER A 441 -20.24 -16.19 25.06
C SER A 441 -20.67 -15.48 23.77
N GLY A 442 -21.96 -15.14 23.65
CA GLY A 442 -22.48 -14.43 22.49
C GLY A 442 -21.81 -13.07 22.28
N THR A 443 -21.54 -12.38 23.38
CA THR A 443 -20.79 -11.12 23.39
C THR A 443 -19.36 -11.29 22.91
N GLY A 444 -18.61 -12.30 23.41
CA GLY A 444 -17.21 -12.54 23.06
C GLY A 444 -17.03 -12.86 21.58
N ILE A 445 -17.84 -13.79 21.04
CA ILE A 445 -17.80 -14.19 19.64
C ILE A 445 -18.01 -12.98 18.72
N LEU A 446 -19.05 -12.18 18.98
CA LEU A 446 -19.37 -11.02 18.15
C LEU A 446 -18.25 -9.98 18.18
N LEU A 447 -17.62 -9.76 19.35
CA LEU A 447 -16.44 -8.90 19.46
C LEU A 447 -15.29 -9.40 18.58
N ALA A 448 -14.94 -10.68 18.69
CA ALA A 448 -13.84 -11.28 17.95
C ALA A 448 -14.06 -11.20 16.42
N VAL A 449 -15.25 -11.57 15.93
CA VAL A 449 -15.56 -11.55 14.49
C VAL A 449 -15.45 -10.14 13.92
N THR A 450 -16.08 -9.17 14.57
CA THR A 450 -16.07 -7.78 14.07
C THR A 450 -14.66 -7.19 14.10
N ILE A 451 -13.87 -7.47 15.14
CA ILE A 451 -12.48 -6.99 15.23
C ILE A 451 -11.64 -7.61 14.10
N ILE A 452 -11.72 -8.94 13.90
CA ILE A 452 -10.98 -9.62 12.83
C ILE A 452 -11.37 -9.05 11.46
N TYR A 453 -12.67 -8.81 11.23
CA TYR A 453 -13.13 -8.23 9.98
C TYR A 453 -12.63 -6.79 9.77
N GLN A 454 -12.61 -5.96 10.82
CA GLN A 454 -12.03 -4.62 10.76
C GLN A 454 -10.54 -4.67 10.42
N TYR A 455 -9.79 -5.59 11.03
CA TYR A 455 -8.38 -5.82 10.73
C TYR A 455 -8.18 -6.30 9.29
N PHE A 456 -9.05 -7.19 8.80
CA PHE A 456 -9.01 -7.64 7.41
C PHE A 456 -9.24 -6.50 6.42
N GLU A 457 -10.17 -5.58 6.67
CA GLU A 457 -10.35 -4.41 5.82
C GLU A 457 -9.15 -3.46 5.85
N ILE A 458 -8.56 -3.23 7.03
CA ILE A 458 -7.33 -2.43 7.16
C ILE A 458 -6.20 -3.09 6.36
N PHE A 459 -6.07 -4.40 6.47
CA PHE A 459 -5.09 -5.20 5.73
C PHE A 459 -5.28 -5.06 4.23
N VAL A 460 -6.51 -5.22 3.71
CA VAL A 460 -6.82 -5.09 2.29
C VAL A 460 -6.57 -3.67 1.80
N LYS A 461 -6.94 -2.65 2.59
CA LYS A 461 -6.72 -1.25 2.24
C LYS A 461 -5.23 -0.91 2.19
N GLU A 462 -4.44 -1.31 3.19
CA GLU A 462 -2.98 -1.11 3.17
C GLU A 462 -2.32 -1.91 2.03
N GLN A 463 -2.84 -3.10 1.71
CA GLN A 463 -2.35 -3.89 0.57
C GLN A 463 -2.67 -3.21 -0.77
N GLN A 464 -3.81 -2.51 -0.90
CA GLN A 464 -4.13 -1.69 -2.08
C GLN A 464 -3.29 -0.42 -2.15
N GLU A 465 -2.91 0.15 -0.99
CA GLU A 465 -1.98 1.28 -0.89
C GLU A 465 -0.50 0.87 -1.14
N MET A 466 -0.17 -0.43 -1.07
CA MET A 466 1.13 -0.91 -1.55
C MET A 466 1.21 -0.68 -3.06
N ALA A 467 2.11 0.21 -3.46
CA ALA A 467 2.32 0.56 -4.86
C ALA A 467 2.75 -0.68 -5.65
N PHE A 468 1.81 -1.32 -6.34
CA PHE A 468 2.15 -2.21 -7.43
C PHE A 468 2.89 -1.41 -8.49
N PRO A 469 3.81 -2.02 -9.26
CA PRO A 469 4.48 -1.29 -10.33
C PRO A 469 3.49 -0.98 -11.45
N GLY A 470 3.49 0.25 -11.94
CA GLY A 470 2.79 0.59 -13.18
C GLY A 470 3.57 0.15 -14.42
N VAL A 471 4.90 0.07 -14.30
CA VAL A 471 5.83 -0.41 -15.33
C VAL A 471 6.81 -1.42 -14.73
N LYS A 472 7.02 -2.55 -15.41
CA LYS A 472 8.13 -3.47 -15.10
C LYS A 472 9.04 -3.61 -16.31
N ILE A 473 10.34 -3.62 -16.07
CA ILE A 473 11.35 -3.89 -17.10
C ILE A 473 12.15 -5.09 -16.65
N ARG A 474 12.17 -6.15 -17.46
CA ARG A 474 12.89 -7.38 -17.15
C ARG A 474 13.93 -7.67 -18.23
N LEU A 475 15.19 -7.73 -17.82
CA LEU A 475 16.32 -8.16 -18.63
C LEU A 475 16.66 -9.61 -18.28
N THR A 476 16.58 -10.52 -19.25
CA THR A 476 16.91 -11.94 -19.02
C THR A 476 18.41 -12.18 -19.09
N LYS A 477 18.86 -13.36 -18.64
CA LYS A 477 20.26 -13.78 -18.75
C LYS A 477 20.76 -13.72 -20.19
N LYS A 478 19.94 -14.16 -21.15
CA LYS A 478 20.21 -14.05 -22.60
C LYS A 478 20.47 -12.60 -23.04
N GLY A 479 19.66 -11.65 -22.55
CA GLY A 479 19.85 -10.23 -22.83
C GLY A 479 21.11 -9.66 -22.17
N ALA A 480 21.39 -10.05 -20.92
CA ALA A 480 22.58 -9.64 -20.21
C ALA A 480 23.87 -10.20 -20.83
N ASP A 481 23.87 -11.45 -21.29
CA ASP A 481 24.97 -12.05 -22.05
C ASP A 481 25.20 -11.29 -23.37
N HIS A 482 24.15 -10.90 -24.07
CA HIS A 482 24.29 -10.07 -25.28
C HIS A 482 24.91 -8.70 -24.99
N VAL A 483 24.47 -8.02 -23.92
CA VAL A 483 25.06 -6.74 -23.48
C VAL A 483 26.53 -6.92 -23.10
N LYS A 484 26.86 -8.02 -22.41
CA LYS A 484 28.22 -8.39 -22.02
C LYS A 484 29.09 -8.62 -23.26
N ASP A 485 28.64 -9.39 -24.24
CA ASP A 485 29.42 -9.70 -25.45
C ASP A 485 29.75 -8.44 -26.26
N VAL A 486 28.75 -7.55 -26.45
CA VAL A 486 28.97 -6.25 -27.11
C VAL A 486 29.89 -5.35 -26.28
N GLY A 487 29.69 -5.31 -24.96
CA GLY A 487 30.53 -4.52 -24.05
C GLY A 487 31.99 -4.97 -24.05
N VAL A 488 32.24 -6.28 -23.96
CA VAL A 488 33.58 -6.88 -23.99
C VAL A 488 34.24 -6.65 -25.35
N LYS A 489 33.50 -6.80 -26.45
CA LYS A 489 33.99 -6.48 -27.80
C LYS A 489 34.47 -5.02 -27.89
N LEU A 490 33.63 -4.07 -27.49
CA LEU A 490 33.98 -2.64 -27.51
C LEU A 490 35.16 -2.31 -26.57
N LEU A 491 35.20 -2.95 -25.40
CA LEU A 491 36.32 -2.81 -24.46
C LEU A 491 37.63 -3.32 -25.08
N ASN A 492 37.61 -4.46 -25.76
CA ASN A 492 38.78 -5.05 -26.40
C ASN A 492 39.31 -4.16 -27.55
N GLU A 493 38.41 -3.61 -28.36
CA GLU A 493 38.75 -2.68 -29.44
C GLU A 493 39.45 -1.44 -28.87
N GLU A 494 38.85 -0.80 -27.86
CA GLU A 494 39.40 0.42 -27.27
C GLU A 494 40.72 0.15 -26.55
N ILE A 495 40.82 -0.92 -25.75
CA ILE A 495 42.07 -1.30 -25.05
C ILE A 495 43.23 -1.50 -26.02
N SER A 496 43.00 -2.18 -27.15
CA SER A 496 44.05 -2.41 -28.15
C SER A 496 44.57 -1.12 -28.81
N SER A 497 43.77 -0.05 -28.80
CA SER A 497 44.07 1.24 -29.41
C SER A 497 44.58 2.30 -28.42
N LEU A 498 44.74 1.95 -27.14
CA LEU A 498 45.12 2.89 -26.07
C LEU A 498 46.56 3.41 -26.25
N ARG A 499 46.67 4.75 -26.30
CA ARG A 499 47.94 5.49 -26.41
C ARG A 499 47.90 6.80 -25.64
N GLY A 500 49.07 7.24 -25.18
CA GLY A 500 49.30 8.59 -24.65
C GLY A 500 48.90 8.79 -23.18
N PHE A 501 48.96 7.74 -22.36
CA PHE A 501 48.67 7.86 -20.92
C PHE A 501 49.90 8.38 -20.16
N ARG A 502 49.64 9.18 -19.12
CA ARG A 502 50.63 9.70 -18.18
C ARG A 502 50.29 9.25 -16.77
N VAL A 503 51.27 8.74 -16.03
CA VAL A 503 51.14 8.32 -14.63
C VAL A 503 52.28 8.92 -13.83
N GLN A 504 51.99 9.56 -12.69
CA GLN A 504 53.01 10.08 -11.79
C GLN A 504 52.99 9.32 -10.46
N HIS A 505 54.15 9.00 -9.92
CA HIS A 505 54.27 8.35 -8.63
C HIS A 505 55.44 8.92 -7.83
N ALA A 506 55.18 9.32 -6.59
CA ALA A 506 56.22 9.71 -5.63
C ALA A 506 56.80 8.47 -4.94
N ILE A 507 58.12 8.32 -4.98
CA ILE A 507 58.89 7.32 -4.24
C ILE A 507 59.37 7.97 -2.94
N THR A 508 59.05 7.31 -1.82
CA THR A 508 59.56 7.63 -0.49
C THR A 508 60.21 6.38 0.10
N GLN A 509 61.51 6.21 -0.17
CA GLN A 509 62.34 5.18 0.45
C GLN A 509 63.47 5.83 1.26
N PRO A 510 64.01 5.16 2.30
CA PRO A 510 65.09 5.73 3.11
C PRO A 510 66.32 6.04 2.23
N GLY A 511 66.64 7.33 2.07
CA GLY A 511 67.78 7.80 1.27
C GLY A 511 67.48 8.16 -0.19
N LEU A 512 66.23 8.02 -0.67
CA LEU A 512 65.81 8.38 -2.03
C LEU A 512 64.38 8.93 -2.03
N GLU A 513 64.26 10.27 -2.11
CA GLU A 513 63.00 10.97 -2.36
C GLU A 513 62.97 11.47 -3.81
N GLY A 514 61.90 11.13 -4.53
CA GLY A 514 61.76 11.49 -5.94
C GLY A 514 60.41 11.16 -6.54
N ASN A 515 60.14 11.66 -7.75
CA ASN A 515 58.93 11.40 -8.53
C ASN A 515 59.29 10.65 -9.81
N ILE A 516 58.65 9.51 -10.05
CA ILE A 516 58.67 8.84 -11.35
C ILE A 516 57.44 9.28 -12.13
N VAL A 517 57.65 9.85 -13.30
CA VAL A 517 56.59 10.14 -14.27
C VAL A 517 56.76 9.18 -15.43
N VAL A 518 55.74 8.37 -15.73
CA VAL A 518 55.68 7.56 -16.94
C VAL A 518 54.75 8.26 -17.93
N GLU A 519 55.29 8.69 -19.06
CA GLU A 519 54.61 9.38 -20.15
C GLU A 519 54.51 8.48 -21.38
N ASP A 520 53.62 8.86 -22.31
CA ASP A 520 53.41 8.15 -23.59
C ASP A 520 53.20 6.64 -23.45
N ILE A 521 52.46 6.19 -22.42
CA ILE A 521 52.16 4.76 -22.29
C ILE A 521 51.27 4.33 -23.46
N THR A 522 51.70 3.26 -24.14
CA THR A 522 51.03 2.67 -25.31
C THR A 522 50.93 1.16 -25.14
N VAL A 523 49.82 0.60 -25.62
CA VAL A 523 49.61 -0.86 -25.68
C VAL A 523 50.29 -1.39 -26.93
N LEU A 524 51.22 -2.35 -26.78
CA LEU A 524 51.96 -2.97 -27.88
C LEU A 524 51.24 -4.18 -28.45
N ASN A 525 50.84 -5.09 -27.56
CA ASN A 525 50.12 -6.31 -27.88
C ASN A 525 49.07 -6.55 -26.79
N TYR A 526 47.86 -6.90 -27.21
CA TYR A 526 46.72 -7.13 -26.35
C TYR A 526 46.04 -8.44 -26.75
N LYS A 527 45.89 -9.35 -25.79
CA LYS A 527 45.12 -10.58 -25.97
C LYS A 527 43.80 -10.46 -25.21
N PRO A 528 42.65 -10.56 -25.90
CA PRO A 528 41.35 -10.47 -25.27
C PRO A 528 41.14 -11.63 -24.27
N PRO A 529 40.25 -11.46 -23.28
CA PRO A 529 39.98 -12.47 -22.27
C PRO A 529 39.42 -13.75 -22.91
N SER A 530 39.89 -14.91 -22.44
CA SER A 530 39.44 -16.22 -22.92
C SER A 530 38.01 -16.57 -22.49
N PHE A 531 37.58 -16.03 -21.35
CA PHE A 531 36.26 -16.27 -20.79
C PHE A 531 35.70 -14.95 -20.24
N SER A 532 34.41 -14.70 -20.52
CA SER A 532 33.67 -13.59 -19.93
C SER A 532 32.28 -14.06 -19.50
N ALA A 533 31.90 -13.74 -18.26
CA ALA A 533 30.63 -14.15 -17.69
C ALA A 533 29.92 -12.99 -16.99
N ILE A 534 28.60 -12.99 -17.11
CA ILE A 534 27.71 -12.18 -16.28
C ILE A 534 26.72 -13.12 -15.57
N ASN A 535 26.76 -13.12 -14.25
CA ASN A 535 25.93 -13.99 -13.44
C ASN A 535 25.07 -13.17 -12.47
N PHE A 536 23.81 -13.57 -12.37
CA PHE A 536 22.86 -13.01 -11.42
C PHE A 536 22.89 -13.83 -10.13
N LEU A 537 23.14 -13.16 -9.01
CA LEU A 537 23.16 -13.75 -7.67
C LEU A 537 22.03 -13.12 -6.82
N PRO A 538 20.98 -13.90 -6.51
CA PRO A 538 19.90 -13.42 -5.65
C PRO A 538 20.40 -13.03 -4.26
N PRO A 539 19.82 -12.00 -3.62
CA PRO A 539 18.63 -11.26 -4.05
C PRO A 539 18.90 -10.01 -4.92
N SER A 540 20.15 -9.52 -5.01
CA SER A 540 20.42 -8.18 -5.58
C SER A 540 21.77 -8.01 -6.30
N TYR A 541 22.57 -9.06 -6.43
CA TYR A 541 23.96 -8.93 -6.91
C TYR A 541 24.11 -9.35 -8.38
N ILE A 542 24.94 -8.62 -9.11
CA ILE A 542 25.39 -9.01 -10.45
C ILE A 542 26.90 -9.13 -10.43
N VAL A 543 27.40 -10.30 -10.82
CA VAL A 543 28.83 -10.60 -10.91
C VAL A 543 29.26 -10.59 -12.35
N PHE A 544 30.24 -9.74 -12.66
CA PHE A 544 30.91 -9.68 -13.94
C PHE A 544 32.33 -10.21 -13.78
N GLY A 545 32.70 -11.18 -14.63
CA GLY A 545 34.01 -11.83 -14.58
C GLY A 545 34.69 -11.84 -15.95
N LEU A 546 36.00 -11.59 -15.96
CA LEU A 546 36.89 -11.72 -17.12
C LEU A 546 38.12 -12.55 -16.74
N GLU A 547 38.52 -13.52 -17.57
CA GLU A 547 39.64 -14.42 -17.27
C GLU A 547 40.66 -14.51 -18.41
N ASN A 548 41.93 -14.64 -18.01
CA ASN A 548 43.11 -14.80 -18.89
C ASN A 548 43.29 -13.68 -19.92
N LEU A 549 43.32 -12.44 -19.44
CA LEU A 549 43.64 -11.26 -20.24
C LEU A 549 45.16 -11.00 -20.20
N ASP A 550 45.77 -10.74 -21.36
CA ASP A 550 47.20 -10.42 -21.47
C ASP A 550 47.40 -9.03 -22.10
N ILE A 551 48.23 -8.18 -21.48
CA ILE A 551 48.56 -6.84 -21.96
C ILE A 551 50.06 -6.63 -21.91
N THR A 552 50.62 -6.16 -23.02
CA THR A 552 51.98 -5.62 -23.08
C THR A 552 51.93 -4.11 -23.31
N LEU A 553 52.69 -3.38 -22.51
CA LEU A 553 52.71 -1.93 -22.44
C LEU A 553 54.13 -1.43 -22.64
N THR A 554 54.29 -0.29 -23.30
CA THR A 554 55.54 0.47 -23.29
C THR A 554 55.26 1.92 -22.94
N GLY A 555 56.16 2.56 -22.20
CA GLY A 555 56.08 3.98 -21.87
C GLY A 555 57.47 4.56 -21.68
N ARG A 556 57.57 5.88 -21.72
CA ARG A 556 58.80 6.61 -21.37
C ARG A 556 58.71 7.00 -19.91
N PHE A 557 59.66 6.60 -19.08
CA PHE A 557 59.68 7.05 -17.70
C PHE A 557 60.75 8.13 -17.51
N LEU A 558 60.47 9.05 -16.59
CA LEU A 558 61.35 10.12 -16.18
C LEU A 558 61.34 10.13 -14.65
N GLY A 559 62.40 9.61 -14.06
CA GLY A 559 62.60 9.63 -12.61
C GLY A 559 63.32 10.91 -12.21
N THR A 560 62.70 11.75 -11.38
CA THR A 560 63.33 12.92 -10.78
C THR A 560 63.59 12.66 -9.30
N THR A 561 64.82 12.87 -8.84
CA THR A 561 65.18 12.89 -7.42
C THR A 561 65.73 14.27 -7.07
N ALA A 562 65.98 14.55 -5.80
CA ALA A 562 66.59 15.81 -5.37
C ALA A 562 67.99 16.08 -5.99
N LEU A 563 68.67 15.05 -6.50
CA LEU A 563 70.07 15.14 -6.95
C LEU A 563 70.27 14.86 -8.45
N PHE A 564 69.36 14.15 -9.13
CA PHE A 564 69.52 13.77 -10.54
C PHE A 564 68.18 13.44 -11.22
N THR A 565 68.16 13.49 -12.55
CA THR A 565 67.03 13.04 -13.38
C THR A 565 67.48 11.92 -14.31
N VAL A 566 66.70 10.84 -14.37
CA VAL A 566 67.00 9.67 -15.21
C VAL A 566 65.83 9.41 -16.16
N PRO A 567 65.98 9.69 -17.46
CA PRO A 567 65.03 9.25 -18.46
C PRO A 567 65.24 7.78 -18.80
N GLY A 568 64.21 7.12 -19.29
CA GLY A 568 64.32 5.75 -19.80
C GLY A 568 63.02 5.25 -20.40
N ILE A 569 63.06 4.01 -20.85
CA ILE A 569 61.89 3.31 -21.42
C ILE A 569 61.51 2.17 -20.49
N VAL A 570 60.22 2.06 -20.19
CA VAL A 570 59.66 0.93 -19.44
C VAL A 570 58.88 0.05 -20.41
N HIS A 571 59.12 -1.26 -20.35
CA HIS A 571 58.29 -2.27 -21.01
C HIS A 571 57.64 -3.13 -19.92
N GLY A 572 56.31 -3.20 -19.92
CA GLY A 572 55.54 -4.01 -18.99
C GLY A 572 54.81 -5.14 -19.70
N ASP A 573 54.91 -6.35 -19.19
CA ASP A 573 54.15 -7.51 -19.64
C ASP A 573 53.30 -8.02 -18.47
N ILE A 574 51.98 -8.05 -18.66
CA ILE A 574 50.99 -8.54 -17.71
C ILE A 574 50.27 -9.70 -18.38
N ARG A 575 50.32 -10.89 -17.78
CA ARG A 575 49.68 -12.09 -18.30
C ARG A 575 48.77 -12.75 -17.28
N GLN A 576 47.75 -13.45 -17.78
CA GLN A 576 46.74 -14.15 -16.99
C GLN A 576 46.04 -13.22 -15.98
N MET A 577 45.71 -12.00 -16.41
CA MET A 577 44.93 -11.07 -15.60
C MET A 577 43.48 -11.53 -15.57
N THR A 578 42.94 -11.66 -14.35
CA THR A 578 41.56 -12.06 -14.08
C THR A 578 40.89 -10.98 -13.24
N LEU A 579 39.68 -10.57 -13.62
CA LEU A 579 38.88 -9.55 -12.94
C LEU A 579 37.56 -10.18 -12.52
N ALA A 580 37.19 -10.01 -11.25
CA ALA A 580 35.84 -10.30 -10.77
C ALA A 580 35.27 -9.06 -10.07
N LEU A 581 34.10 -8.63 -10.53
CA LEU A 581 33.41 -7.43 -10.07
C LEU A 581 31.99 -7.79 -9.62
N THR A 582 31.69 -7.54 -8.35
CA THR A 582 30.37 -7.74 -7.76
C THR A 582 29.69 -6.39 -7.53
N THR A 583 28.55 -6.19 -8.18
CA THR A 583 27.77 -4.95 -8.10
C THR A 583 26.41 -5.20 -7.44
N ASN A 584 25.90 -4.20 -6.71
CA ASN A 584 24.58 -4.21 -6.11
C ASN A 584 23.75 -3.04 -6.66
N PHE A 585 22.57 -3.35 -7.20
CA PHE A 585 21.63 -2.37 -7.71
C PHE A 585 20.60 -2.05 -6.64
N HIS A 586 20.41 -0.76 -6.34
CA HIS A 586 19.44 -0.31 -5.34
C HIS A 586 18.75 0.97 -5.79
N ALA A 587 17.57 1.23 -5.22
CA ALA A 587 16.86 2.49 -5.39
C ALA A 587 17.32 3.48 -4.31
N THR A 588 17.60 4.73 -4.70
CA THR A 588 17.91 5.82 -3.78
C THR A 588 16.65 6.34 -3.08
N GLN A 589 16.79 7.29 -2.14
CA GLN A 589 15.64 7.92 -1.47
C GLN A 589 14.72 8.68 -2.44
N GLU A 590 15.27 9.18 -3.55
CA GLU A 590 14.51 9.80 -4.65
C GLU A 590 13.95 8.76 -5.63
N GLY A 591 14.18 7.46 -5.37
CA GLY A 591 13.82 6.30 -6.18
C GLY A 591 14.52 6.20 -7.54
N LEU A 592 15.65 6.90 -7.70
CA LEU A 592 16.56 6.72 -8.82
C LEU A 592 17.35 5.43 -8.63
N MET A 593 17.65 4.71 -9.71
CA MET A 593 18.53 3.54 -9.62
C MET A 593 19.98 4.00 -9.43
N ALA A 594 20.69 3.34 -8.53
CA ALA A 594 22.12 3.52 -8.32
C ALA A 594 22.82 2.16 -8.22
N VAL A 595 24.09 2.12 -8.63
CA VAL A 595 24.92 0.91 -8.64
C VAL A 595 26.09 1.12 -7.70
N ASN A 596 26.22 0.23 -6.72
CA ASN A 596 27.36 0.19 -5.80
C ASN A 596 28.26 -0.99 -6.11
N VAL A 597 29.58 -0.79 -6.05
CA VAL A 597 30.55 -1.89 -6.18
C VAL A 597 30.81 -2.46 -4.79
N VAL A 598 30.37 -3.69 -4.56
CA VAL A 598 30.47 -4.38 -3.26
C VAL A 598 31.82 -5.02 -3.10
N ASN A 599 32.28 -5.70 -4.15
CA ASN A 599 33.57 -6.35 -4.18
C ASN A 599 34.18 -6.19 -5.57
N CYS A 600 35.48 -5.95 -5.63
CA CYS A 600 36.27 -5.97 -6.85
C CYS A 600 37.60 -6.62 -6.53
N SER A 601 37.89 -7.72 -7.22
CA SER A 601 39.16 -8.43 -7.09
C SER A 601 39.80 -8.57 -8.45
N THR A 602 41.07 -8.21 -8.55
CA THR A 602 41.89 -8.39 -9.74
C THR A 602 43.07 -9.29 -9.37
N VAL A 603 43.26 -10.39 -10.08
CA VAL A 603 44.37 -11.33 -9.87
C VAL A 603 45.25 -11.31 -11.11
N ILE A 604 46.56 -11.20 -10.93
CA ILE A 604 47.54 -11.20 -12.02
C ILE A 604 48.43 -12.42 -11.84
N GLY A 605 48.35 -13.37 -12.78
CA GLY A 605 49.18 -14.58 -12.76
C GLY A 605 50.67 -14.27 -12.92
N TYR A 606 51.01 -13.40 -13.87
CA TYR A 606 52.39 -12.99 -14.14
C TYR A 606 52.47 -11.50 -14.51
N SER A 607 53.46 -10.80 -13.95
CA SER A 607 53.74 -9.41 -14.28
C SER A 607 55.25 -9.15 -14.24
N GLN A 608 55.81 -8.62 -15.31
CA GLN A 608 57.20 -8.21 -15.37
C GLN A 608 57.32 -6.85 -16.08
N PHE A 609 57.93 -5.88 -15.41
CA PHE A 609 58.25 -4.56 -15.92
C PHE A 609 59.77 -4.44 -16.01
N THR A 610 60.28 -4.36 -17.24
CA THR A 610 61.69 -4.14 -17.53
C THR A 610 61.95 -2.66 -17.73
N LEU A 611 62.90 -2.12 -16.97
CA LEU A 611 63.34 -0.74 -17.06
C LEU A 611 64.62 -0.66 -17.88
N ASN A 612 64.59 0.14 -18.95
CA ASN A 612 65.75 0.48 -19.76
C ASN A 612 66.11 1.96 -19.51
N PRO A 613 66.79 2.28 -18.40
CA PRO A 613 67.24 3.63 -18.08
C PRO A 613 68.37 4.09 -19.01
N GLU A 614 68.32 5.34 -19.44
CA GLU A 614 69.35 5.99 -20.24
C GLU A 614 70.25 6.88 -19.35
N GLY A 615 71.56 6.87 -19.59
CA GLY A 615 72.53 7.73 -18.90
C GLY A 615 73.45 7.02 -17.89
N PRO A 616 74.30 7.81 -17.18
CA PRO A 616 75.41 7.29 -16.36
C PRO A 616 74.95 6.58 -15.08
N LEU A 617 73.72 6.83 -14.62
CA LEU A 617 73.12 6.21 -13.42
C LEU A 617 72.21 5.02 -13.77
N SER A 618 72.26 4.52 -15.00
CA SER A 618 71.44 3.40 -15.48
C SER A 618 71.61 2.11 -14.66
N ALA A 619 72.83 1.78 -14.24
CA ALA A 619 73.11 0.61 -13.40
C ALA A 619 72.44 0.70 -12.02
N VAL A 620 72.33 1.90 -11.45
CA VAL A 620 71.68 2.12 -10.14
C VAL A 620 70.18 1.90 -10.26
N VAL A 621 69.53 2.49 -11.26
CA VAL A 621 68.08 2.31 -11.47
C VAL A 621 67.74 0.84 -11.77
N LYS A 622 68.60 0.15 -12.54
CA LYS A 622 68.42 -1.27 -12.85
C LYS A 622 68.55 -2.19 -11.62
N SER A 623 69.32 -1.79 -10.60
CA SER A 623 69.41 -2.56 -9.34
C SER A 623 68.11 -2.58 -8.53
N PHE A 624 67.24 -1.58 -8.72
CA PHE A 624 65.93 -1.50 -8.06
C PHE A 624 64.79 -2.15 -8.86
N GLU A 625 65.07 -2.71 -10.03
CA GLU A 625 64.06 -3.29 -10.94
C GLU A 625 63.20 -4.38 -10.27
N LEU A 626 63.80 -5.24 -9.44
CA LEU A 626 63.06 -6.28 -8.70
C LEU A 626 62.09 -5.69 -7.67
N GLN A 627 62.54 -4.70 -6.90
CA GLN A 627 61.70 -4.05 -5.89
C GLN A 627 60.54 -3.26 -6.52
N ILE A 628 60.81 -2.59 -7.64
CA ILE A 628 59.80 -1.85 -8.41
C ILE A 628 58.75 -2.83 -8.97
N ASN A 629 59.18 -3.99 -9.47
CA ASN A 629 58.28 -5.03 -9.96
C ASN A 629 57.33 -5.56 -8.88
N ASP A 630 57.83 -5.81 -7.67
CA ASP A 630 56.98 -6.27 -6.55
C ASP A 630 55.97 -5.20 -6.10
N ILE A 631 56.39 -3.93 -6.03
CA ILE A 631 55.52 -2.79 -5.69
C ILE A 631 54.40 -2.65 -6.74
N ILE A 632 54.76 -2.69 -8.02
CA ILE A 632 53.80 -2.56 -9.11
C ILE A 632 52.80 -3.73 -9.09
N ARG A 633 53.27 -4.97 -8.88
CA ARG A 633 52.42 -6.17 -8.79
C ARG A 633 51.39 -6.09 -7.68
N GLN A 634 51.75 -5.55 -6.52
CA GLN A 634 50.83 -5.41 -5.38
C GLN A 634 49.83 -4.26 -5.55
N ARG A 635 50.19 -3.22 -6.31
CA ARG A 635 49.40 -1.98 -6.40
C ARG A 635 48.44 -1.92 -7.58
N ILE A 636 48.78 -2.55 -8.72
CA ILE A 636 47.94 -2.57 -9.92
C ILE A 636 46.50 -3.05 -9.63
N PRO A 637 46.28 -4.18 -8.91
CA PRO A 637 44.93 -4.67 -8.63
C PRO A 637 44.04 -3.64 -7.92
N ASN A 638 44.59 -2.98 -6.89
CA ASN A 638 43.88 -1.99 -6.10
C ASN A 638 43.58 -0.72 -6.91
N LEU A 639 44.52 -0.26 -7.73
CA LEU A 639 44.32 0.89 -8.60
C LEU A 639 43.20 0.62 -9.61
N PHE A 640 43.23 -0.54 -10.28
CA PHE A 640 42.24 -0.90 -11.29
C PHE A 640 40.83 -0.97 -10.68
N CYS A 641 40.69 -1.61 -9.52
CA CYS A 641 39.42 -1.72 -8.82
C CYS A 641 38.88 -0.37 -8.30
N ASN A 642 39.75 0.50 -7.78
CA ASN A 642 39.35 1.83 -7.32
C ASN A 642 38.87 2.71 -8.48
N SER A 643 39.58 2.68 -9.62
CA SER A 643 39.16 3.39 -10.82
C SER A 643 37.82 2.88 -11.36
N LEU A 644 37.64 1.56 -11.47
CA LEU A 644 36.36 0.97 -11.90
C LEU A 644 35.21 1.35 -10.96
N ARG A 645 35.45 1.31 -9.65
CA ARG A 645 34.46 1.70 -8.64
C ARG A 645 34.02 3.16 -8.82
N GLN A 646 34.98 4.08 -8.96
CA GLN A 646 34.66 5.50 -9.17
C GLN A 646 33.88 5.74 -10.48
N ILE A 647 34.25 5.06 -11.57
CA ILE A 647 33.54 5.19 -12.86
C ILE A 647 32.09 4.71 -12.73
N ILE A 648 31.86 3.57 -12.10
CA ILE A 648 30.53 2.96 -11.97
C ILE A 648 29.65 3.79 -11.03
N GLU A 649 30.13 4.09 -9.82
CA GLU A 649 29.34 4.77 -8.79
C GLU A 649 29.03 6.22 -9.19
N LYS A 650 29.97 6.95 -9.82
CA LYS A 650 29.77 8.35 -10.21
C LYS A 650 28.88 8.53 -11.44
N ASN A 651 28.93 7.61 -12.40
CA ASN A 651 28.17 7.72 -13.64
C ASN A 651 26.78 7.09 -13.55
N SER A 652 26.57 6.12 -12.65
CA SER A 652 25.29 5.40 -12.57
C SER A 652 24.06 6.31 -12.35
N PRO A 653 24.03 7.29 -11.42
CA PRO A 653 22.81 8.05 -11.15
C PRO A 653 22.39 8.93 -12.33
N ARG A 654 23.37 9.52 -13.05
CA ARG A 654 23.13 10.36 -14.23
C ARG A 654 22.49 9.57 -15.38
N LEU A 655 22.86 8.29 -15.53
CA LEU A 655 22.32 7.43 -16.56
C LEU A 655 20.85 7.08 -16.27
N PHE A 656 20.53 6.73 -15.02
CA PHE A 656 19.18 6.36 -14.62
C PHE A 656 18.22 7.55 -14.48
N GLN A 657 18.72 8.76 -14.22
CA GLN A 657 17.90 9.98 -14.18
C GLN A 657 17.20 10.27 -15.52
N ARG A 658 17.83 9.95 -16.66
CA ARG A 658 17.20 10.08 -17.97
C ARG A 658 16.11 9.05 -18.23
N LEU A 659 16.18 7.90 -17.57
CA LEU A 659 15.20 6.82 -17.69
C LEU A 659 13.98 7.02 -16.79
N SER A 660 14.15 7.76 -15.68
CA SER A 660 13.09 8.01 -14.73
C SER A 660 12.10 9.10 -15.19
N ARG A 661 12.50 10.05 -16.06
CA ARG A 661 11.62 11.13 -16.53
C ARG A 661 11.65 11.26 -18.04
N THR A 662 10.50 11.05 -18.68
CA THR A 662 10.36 11.16 -20.15
C THR A 662 9.22 12.10 -20.51
N TYR A 663 9.51 13.22 -21.19
CA TYR A 663 8.49 14.17 -21.63
C TYR A 663 7.76 13.66 -22.89
N LEU A 664 6.42 13.70 -22.89
CA LEU A 664 5.63 13.27 -24.05
C LEU A 664 5.81 14.22 -25.23
N SER A 665 5.95 15.52 -24.98
CA SER A 665 6.08 16.55 -26.01
C SER A 665 7.27 16.35 -26.95
N ASP A 666 8.37 15.75 -26.48
CA ASP A 666 9.57 15.52 -27.28
C ASP A 666 9.31 14.57 -28.47
N HIS A 667 8.31 13.70 -28.34
CA HIS A 667 8.03 12.63 -29.30
C HIS A 667 7.03 13.05 -30.39
N PHE A 668 6.27 14.12 -30.17
CA PHE A 668 5.21 14.59 -31.08
C PHE A 668 5.53 15.91 -31.80
N LYS A 669 6.79 16.35 -31.80
CA LYS A 669 7.22 17.62 -32.43
C LYS A 669 6.98 17.72 -33.95
N LYS A 670 6.78 16.60 -34.65
CA LYS A 670 6.61 16.54 -36.12
C LYS A 670 5.20 16.90 -36.63
N PHE A 671 4.28 17.27 -35.76
CA PHE A 671 2.95 17.70 -36.17
C PHE A 671 2.97 19.20 -36.53
N ASP A 672 2.85 19.50 -37.82
CA ASP A 672 3.01 20.85 -38.39
C ASP A 672 1.89 21.85 -37.99
N GLY A 673 0.91 21.42 -37.18
CA GLY A 673 -0.07 22.29 -36.54
C GLY A 673 -1.15 22.87 -37.48
N HIS A 674 -1.19 22.43 -38.73
CA HIS A 674 -2.14 22.93 -39.74
C HIS A 674 -3.56 22.39 -39.57
N THR A 675 -3.75 21.19 -38.98
CA THR A 675 -5.08 20.62 -38.75
C THR A 675 -5.55 20.74 -37.30
N VAL A 676 -6.87 20.72 -37.07
CA VAL A 676 -7.47 20.69 -35.72
C VAL A 676 -6.84 19.59 -34.84
N ILE A 677 -6.63 18.40 -35.40
CA ILE A 677 -6.10 17.25 -34.67
C ILE A 677 -4.63 17.46 -34.30
N ASP A 678 -3.82 18.05 -35.17
CA ASP A 678 -2.41 18.35 -34.87
C ASP A 678 -2.29 19.34 -33.70
N ARG A 679 -3.14 20.38 -33.70
CA ARG A 679 -3.21 21.35 -32.61
C ARG A 679 -3.69 20.71 -31.31
N PHE A 680 -4.66 19.80 -31.40
CA PHE A 680 -5.14 19.02 -30.25
C PHE A 680 -4.03 18.11 -29.69
N ILE A 681 -3.33 17.35 -30.52
CA ILE A 681 -2.24 16.46 -30.08
C ILE A 681 -1.11 17.28 -29.44
N ARG A 682 -0.77 18.44 -30.01
CA ARG A 682 0.22 19.34 -29.41
C ARG A 682 -0.25 19.87 -28.06
N LYS A 683 -1.52 20.32 -27.95
CA LYS A 683 -2.11 20.78 -26.69
C LYS A 683 -2.11 19.66 -25.65
N PHE A 684 -2.50 18.45 -26.04
CA PHE A 684 -2.58 17.26 -25.18
C PHE A 684 -1.21 16.86 -24.62
N THR A 685 -0.17 16.83 -25.46
CA THR A 685 1.16 16.30 -25.09
C THR A 685 2.04 17.31 -24.34
N GLN A 686 1.75 18.61 -24.43
CA GLN A 686 2.57 19.66 -23.85
C GLN A 686 2.50 19.66 -22.31
N GLY A 687 3.66 19.50 -21.67
CA GLY A 687 3.81 19.58 -20.20
C GLY A 687 3.56 18.27 -19.46
N LEU A 688 3.17 17.19 -20.16
CA LEU A 688 3.03 15.85 -19.57
C LEU A 688 4.35 15.08 -19.67
N TYR A 689 4.74 14.41 -18.57
CA TYR A 689 5.91 13.55 -18.51
C TYR A 689 5.60 12.25 -17.76
N LEU A 690 6.26 11.16 -18.15
CA LEU A 690 6.19 9.88 -17.46
C LEU A 690 7.21 9.84 -16.32
N ASP A 691 6.73 9.54 -15.11
CA ASP A 691 7.48 9.42 -13.86
C ASP A 691 7.70 7.92 -13.54
N ASN A 692 8.87 7.42 -13.92
CA ASN A 692 9.33 6.03 -13.79
C ASN A 692 10.32 5.85 -12.65
N VAL A 693 10.06 6.49 -11.51
CA VAL A 693 10.81 6.29 -10.28
C VAL A 693 10.61 4.85 -9.78
N ASN A 694 11.68 4.21 -9.28
CA ASN A 694 11.61 2.84 -8.76
C ASN A 694 10.92 2.84 -7.40
N ILE A 695 9.97 1.91 -7.23
CA ILE A 695 9.22 1.74 -5.97
C ILE A 695 10.05 0.93 -4.98
N LEU A 696 10.74 -0.09 -5.49
CA LEU A 696 11.52 -1.05 -4.72
C LEU A 696 12.90 -1.24 -5.37
N ASN A 697 13.82 -1.83 -4.60
CA ASN A 697 15.07 -2.33 -5.15
C ASN A 697 14.78 -3.36 -6.25
N PRO A 698 15.61 -3.41 -7.31
CA PRO A 698 15.42 -4.37 -8.38
C PRO A 698 15.54 -5.80 -7.86
N VAL A 699 14.75 -6.68 -8.45
CA VAL A 699 14.69 -8.09 -8.11
C VAL A 699 15.66 -8.84 -9.03
N VAL A 700 16.63 -9.52 -8.43
CA VAL A 700 17.60 -10.33 -9.15
C VAL A 700 17.33 -11.80 -8.87
N THR A 701 17.03 -12.55 -9.92
CA THR A 701 16.88 -14.02 -9.90
C THR A 701 18.02 -14.65 -10.70
N ASN A 702 18.16 -15.98 -10.64
CA ASN A 702 19.17 -16.68 -11.45
C ASN A 702 18.96 -16.52 -12.97
N GLN A 703 17.76 -16.12 -13.41
CA GLN A 703 17.39 -16.04 -14.82
C GLN A 703 17.19 -14.61 -15.33
N TYR A 704 16.84 -13.66 -14.46
CA TYR A 704 16.53 -12.30 -14.89
C TYR A 704 16.81 -11.25 -13.81
N PHE A 705 17.02 -10.04 -14.30
CA PHE A 705 17.06 -8.79 -13.55
C PHE A 705 15.78 -8.00 -13.86
N GLU A 706 14.98 -7.67 -12.84
CA GLU A 706 13.71 -6.95 -13.00
C GLU A 706 13.66 -5.67 -12.18
N THR A 707 13.24 -4.57 -12.82
CA THR A 707 12.96 -3.30 -12.16
C THR A 707 11.45 -3.06 -12.03
N GLN A 708 11.05 -2.40 -10.96
CA GLN A 708 9.65 -2.13 -10.62
C GLN A 708 9.46 -0.63 -10.45
N GLN A 709 8.82 -0.01 -11.44
CA GLN A 709 8.67 1.43 -11.58
C GLN A 709 7.23 1.88 -11.37
N LEU A 710 7.06 3.10 -10.91
CA LEU A 710 5.74 3.69 -10.63
C LEU A 710 4.87 3.79 -11.89
N GLY A 711 5.42 4.28 -13.00
CA GLY A 711 4.70 4.38 -14.27
C GLY A 711 3.56 5.40 -14.26
N GLU A 712 3.71 6.52 -13.55
CA GLU A 712 2.68 7.56 -13.47
C GLU A 712 2.97 8.68 -14.47
N VAL A 713 1.99 9.06 -15.30
CA VAL A 713 2.13 10.26 -16.13
C VAL A 713 1.67 11.47 -15.34
N ARG A 714 2.53 12.48 -15.21
CA ARG A 714 2.30 13.71 -14.43
C ARG A 714 2.34 14.94 -15.32
N TYR A 715 1.70 16.01 -14.86
CA TYR A 715 1.79 17.33 -15.47
C TYR A 715 2.79 18.21 -14.69
N ASN A 716 3.51 19.07 -15.40
CA ASN A 716 4.53 19.96 -14.83
C ASN A 716 4.01 20.68 -13.57
N GLU A 717 4.79 20.65 -12.49
CA GLU A 717 4.56 21.37 -11.21
C GLU A 717 3.36 20.94 -10.34
N SER A 718 2.55 19.95 -10.72
CA SER A 718 1.54 19.41 -9.80
C SER A 718 2.16 18.40 -8.83
N GLU A 719 2.23 18.73 -7.52
CA GLU A 719 2.63 17.78 -6.46
C GLU A 719 1.63 16.62 -6.27
N GLU A 720 0.45 16.73 -6.86
CA GLU A 720 -0.68 15.85 -6.62
C GLU A 720 -0.64 14.65 -7.57
N ARG A 721 -0.65 13.46 -6.97
CA ARG A 721 -0.65 12.17 -7.67
C ARG A 721 -2.05 11.78 -8.14
N ALA A 722 -2.12 10.84 -9.08
CA ALA A 722 -3.36 10.18 -9.44
C ALA A 722 -4.01 9.52 -8.19
N PRO A 723 -5.33 9.64 -8.00
CA PRO A 723 -6.04 9.16 -6.80
C PRO A 723 -6.37 7.65 -6.84
N PHE A 724 -5.86 6.95 -7.84
CA PHE A 724 -6.04 5.51 -8.04
C PHE A 724 -4.66 4.86 -8.12
N PHE A 725 -4.60 3.55 -7.85
CA PHE A 725 -3.34 2.80 -7.81
C PHE A 725 -3.30 1.74 -8.92
N PRO A 726 -2.11 1.41 -9.43
CA PRO A 726 -1.94 0.29 -10.37
C PRO A 726 -2.39 -1.02 -9.73
N LYS A 727 -2.98 -1.91 -10.55
CA LYS A 727 -3.34 -3.27 -10.15
C LYS A 727 -2.14 -4.21 -10.25
N PHE A 728 -2.20 -5.32 -9.54
CA PHE A 728 -1.17 -6.36 -9.62
C PHE A 728 -1.08 -6.94 -11.05
N MET A 729 0.12 -6.95 -11.62
CA MET A 729 0.40 -7.59 -12.92
C MET A 729 0.88 -9.02 -12.71
N ASN A 730 0.07 -9.99 -13.14
CA ASN A 730 0.43 -11.41 -13.12
C ASN A 730 1.37 -11.73 -14.30
N THR A 731 2.67 -11.56 -14.08
CA THR A 731 3.72 -11.82 -15.08
C THR A 731 4.17 -13.28 -15.05
N SER A 732 4.26 -13.95 -16.20
CA SER A 732 4.89 -15.28 -16.30
C SER A 732 6.39 -15.20 -15.98
N GLN A 733 7.04 -16.34 -15.71
CA GLN A 733 8.48 -16.44 -15.49
C GLN A 733 9.27 -16.72 -16.78
N ASP A 734 8.68 -16.47 -17.94
CA ASP A 734 9.30 -16.80 -19.23
C ASP A 734 10.59 -16.00 -19.46
N SER A 735 11.58 -16.66 -20.06
CA SER A 735 12.93 -16.11 -20.27
C SER A 735 13.46 -16.30 -21.70
N ASP A 736 12.60 -16.60 -22.67
CA ASP A 736 13.00 -16.97 -24.04
C ASP A 736 13.56 -15.77 -24.84
N ARG A 737 13.06 -14.57 -24.56
CA ARG A 737 13.48 -13.32 -25.19
C ARG A 737 14.48 -12.55 -24.32
N MET A 738 15.26 -11.67 -24.93
CA MET A 738 16.27 -10.87 -24.21
C MET A 738 15.66 -9.82 -23.26
N LEU A 739 14.53 -9.21 -23.63
CA LEU A 739 13.91 -8.11 -22.89
C LEU A 739 12.38 -8.27 -22.84
N TYR A 740 11.81 -8.04 -21.67
CA TYR A 740 10.36 -7.95 -21.46
C TYR A 740 10.01 -6.59 -20.85
N LEU A 741 9.06 -5.89 -21.47
CA LEU A 741 8.48 -4.64 -20.96
C LEU A 741 7.01 -4.87 -20.61
N TYR A 742 6.61 -4.50 -19.41
CA TYR A 742 5.23 -4.58 -18.95
C TYR A 742 4.71 -3.18 -18.66
N GLY A 743 3.53 -2.86 -19.16
CA GLY A 743 2.83 -1.60 -18.90
C GLY A 743 1.39 -1.84 -18.47
N SER A 744 1.02 -1.32 -17.31
CA SER A 744 -0.36 -1.44 -16.80
C SER A 744 -1.28 -0.36 -17.39
N GLU A 745 -2.60 -0.59 -17.27
CA GLU A 745 -3.64 0.42 -17.58
C GLU A 745 -3.48 1.74 -16.78
N TYR A 746 -2.75 1.71 -15.66
CA TYR A 746 -2.46 2.87 -14.81
C TYR A 746 -1.76 4.01 -15.55
N ILE A 747 -0.86 3.69 -16.49
CA ILE A 747 -0.13 4.69 -17.29
C ILE A 747 -1.11 5.53 -18.12
N PHE A 748 -2.08 4.87 -18.75
CA PHE A 748 -3.08 5.52 -19.60
C PHE A 748 -4.12 6.27 -18.77
N ASN A 749 -4.57 5.68 -17.65
CA ASN A 749 -5.54 6.34 -16.78
C ASN A 749 -4.94 7.57 -16.08
N SER A 750 -3.68 7.52 -15.63
CA SER A 750 -2.98 8.70 -15.07
C SER A 750 -2.80 9.80 -16.11
N LEU A 751 -2.44 9.44 -17.35
CA LEU A 751 -2.38 10.37 -18.47
C LEU A 751 -3.74 11.06 -18.71
N LEU A 752 -4.83 10.29 -18.81
CA LEU A 752 -6.18 10.81 -19.05
C LEU A 752 -6.67 11.68 -17.89
N TYR A 753 -6.33 11.31 -16.65
CA TYR A 753 -6.63 12.09 -15.45
C TYR A 753 -5.98 13.47 -15.48
N HIS A 754 -4.66 13.54 -15.67
CA HIS A 754 -3.96 14.83 -15.72
C HIS A 754 -4.39 15.66 -16.93
N ALA A 755 -4.67 15.03 -18.08
CA ALA A 755 -5.19 15.73 -19.26
C ALA A 755 -6.61 16.29 -19.04
N TYR A 756 -7.47 15.57 -18.30
CA TYR A 756 -8.80 16.04 -17.94
C TYR A 756 -8.74 17.21 -16.95
N GLN A 757 -7.92 17.11 -15.92
CA GLN A 757 -7.78 18.17 -14.90
C GLN A 757 -7.23 19.48 -15.44
N THR A 758 -6.37 19.41 -16.45
CA THR A 758 -5.73 20.58 -17.07
C THR A 758 -6.47 21.10 -18.31
N ASP A 759 -7.72 20.65 -18.54
CA ASP A 759 -8.58 21.01 -19.69
C ASP A 759 -7.87 20.85 -21.06
N ARG A 760 -7.04 19.80 -21.19
CA ARG A 760 -6.30 19.49 -22.42
C ARG A 760 -7.10 18.61 -23.38
N LEU A 761 -8.20 18.01 -22.91
CA LEU A 761 -9.11 17.18 -23.69
C LEU A 761 -10.20 17.99 -24.42
N SER A 762 -10.32 19.30 -24.20
CA SER A 762 -11.29 20.15 -24.89
C SER A 762 -10.90 20.43 -26.34
N LEU A 763 -11.87 20.33 -27.25
CA LEU A 763 -11.71 20.52 -28.69
C LEU A 763 -12.68 21.60 -29.18
N LYS A 764 -12.17 22.59 -29.92
CA LYS A 764 -12.99 23.63 -30.55
C LYS A 764 -12.92 23.48 -32.06
N LEU A 765 -14.08 23.22 -32.67
CA LEU A 765 -14.24 23.13 -34.12
C LEU A 765 -14.83 24.44 -34.64
N GLU A 766 -14.07 25.08 -35.53
CA GLU A 766 -14.40 26.35 -36.21
C GLU A 766 -13.95 26.23 -37.66
N GLU A 767 -14.53 27.06 -38.52
CA GLU A 767 -14.20 27.05 -39.95
C GLU A 767 -12.70 27.30 -40.23
N ASP A 768 -12.07 28.21 -39.48
CA ASP A 768 -10.66 28.60 -39.66
C ASP A 768 -9.67 27.46 -39.34
N ASN A 769 -10.09 26.50 -38.53
CA ASN A 769 -9.24 25.42 -38.04
C ASN A 769 -9.43 24.11 -38.81
N LEU A 770 -10.44 24.03 -39.67
CA LEU A 770 -10.80 22.83 -40.42
C LEU A 770 -10.15 22.79 -41.82
N PRO A 771 -9.75 21.60 -42.31
CA PRO A 771 -9.34 21.45 -43.71
C PRO A 771 -10.47 21.83 -44.67
N ASP A 772 -10.15 22.33 -45.87
CA ASP A 772 -11.14 22.83 -46.84
C ASP A 772 -12.26 21.84 -47.15
N LYS A 773 -11.94 20.53 -47.19
CA LYS A 773 -12.91 19.43 -47.37
C LYS A 773 -14.03 19.38 -46.33
N TYR A 774 -13.79 19.89 -45.12
CA TYR A 774 -14.69 19.76 -43.97
C TYR A 774 -15.29 21.09 -43.50
N LYS A 775 -14.97 22.21 -44.17
CA LYS A 775 -15.54 23.53 -43.83
C LYS A 775 -17.07 23.55 -43.96
N GLY A 776 -17.64 22.75 -44.86
CA GLY A 776 -19.09 22.57 -44.99
C GLY A 776 -19.79 22.18 -43.68
N PHE A 777 -19.16 21.33 -42.85
CA PHE A 777 -19.71 20.84 -41.58
C PHE A 777 -19.89 21.90 -40.48
N VAL A 778 -19.52 23.14 -40.74
CA VAL A 778 -19.65 24.26 -39.79
C VAL A 778 -20.47 25.40 -40.38
N ARG A 779 -20.65 25.46 -41.70
CA ARG A 779 -21.49 26.46 -42.38
C ARG A 779 -22.96 26.16 -42.21
N THR A 780 -23.77 27.20 -41.98
CA THR A 780 -25.22 27.07 -41.87
C THR A 780 -25.91 26.96 -43.22
N THR A 781 -25.32 27.49 -44.29
CA THR A 781 -25.86 27.39 -45.66
C THR A 781 -24.95 26.56 -46.56
N CYS A 782 -25.56 25.76 -47.43
CA CYS A 782 -24.88 24.94 -48.43
C CYS A 782 -24.66 25.74 -49.71
N ASN A 783 -23.48 25.68 -50.30
CA ASN A 783 -23.28 26.18 -51.66
C ASN A 783 -23.82 25.15 -52.67
N GLU A 784 -24.64 25.57 -53.63
CA GLU A 784 -25.29 24.68 -54.61
C GLU A 784 -24.34 24.09 -55.66
N LYS A 785 -23.09 24.55 -55.74
CA LYS A 785 -22.12 24.03 -56.71
C LYS A 785 -21.26 22.93 -56.08
N PRO A 786 -21.38 21.65 -56.53
CA PRO A 786 -20.38 20.65 -56.20
C PRO A 786 -19.03 21.12 -56.76
N GLY A 787 -17.96 20.99 -55.97
CA GLY A 787 -16.61 21.18 -56.50
C GLY A 787 -16.38 20.25 -57.70
N GLU A 788 -15.53 20.66 -58.64
CA GLU A 788 -15.23 19.90 -59.86
C GLU A 788 -14.73 18.46 -59.60
N ASP A 789 -14.31 18.14 -58.37
CA ASP A 789 -14.13 16.78 -57.88
C ASP A 789 -15.39 16.34 -57.13
N GLY A 790 -16.15 15.38 -57.68
CA GLY A 790 -17.45 14.88 -57.20
C GLY A 790 -17.48 14.19 -55.81
N ASP A 791 -16.78 14.74 -54.82
CA ASP A 791 -16.72 14.26 -53.45
C ASP A 791 -17.95 14.72 -52.66
N PHE A 792 -18.90 13.80 -52.43
CA PHE A 792 -20.19 13.97 -51.71
C PHE A 792 -20.08 14.77 -50.39
N VAL A 793 -18.94 14.66 -49.71
CA VAL A 793 -18.66 15.30 -48.41
C VAL A 793 -18.62 16.83 -48.51
N THR A 794 -18.25 17.39 -49.67
CA THR A 794 -18.15 18.85 -49.87
C THR A 794 -19.50 19.55 -50.01
N GLY A 795 -20.57 18.80 -50.32
CA GLY A 795 -21.95 19.29 -50.45
C GLY A 795 -22.80 19.18 -49.19
N ILE A 796 -22.22 18.74 -48.05
CA ILE A 796 -22.93 18.59 -46.78
C ILE A 796 -22.66 19.82 -45.89
N CYS A 797 -23.72 20.53 -45.52
CA CYS A 797 -23.67 21.63 -44.53
C CYS A 797 -24.53 21.33 -43.31
N VAL A 798 -24.29 22.05 -42.21
CA VAL A 798 -25.06 21.90 -40.96
C VAL A 798 -26.52 22.23 -41.18
N GLY A 799 -26.83 23.22 -42.03
CA GLY A 799 -28.21 23.59 -42.35
C GLY A 799 -29.03 22.45 -42.96
N LYS A 800 -28.42 21.69 -43.87
CA LYS A 800 -29.07 20.52 -44.48
C LYS A 800 -29.26 19.36 -43.48
N LEU A 801 -28.39 19.24 -42.49
CA LEU A 801 -28.48 18.23 -41.43
C LEU A 801 -29.48 18.63 -40.33
N ILE A 802 -29.57 19.92 -40.02
CA ILE A 802 -30.50 20.49 -39.04
C ILE A 802 -31.17 21.73 -39.68
N PRO A 803 -32.28 21.53 -40.42
CA PRO A 803 -32.94 22.60 -41.17
C PRO A 803 -33.34 23.82 -40.33
N ALA A 804 -33.67 23.60 -39.06
CA ALA A 804 -34.04 24.67 -38.13
C ALA A 804 -32.91 25.68 -37.86
N ILE A 805 -31.63 25.28 -38.03
CA ILE A 805 -30.48 26.20 -37.87
C ILE A 805 -30.39 27.13 -39.08
N GLU A 806 -30.61 26.61 -40.29
CA GLU A 806 -30.56 27.39 -41.54
C GLU A 806 -31.68 28.43 -41.59
N GLN A 807 -32.90 28.05 -41.16
CA GLN A 807 -34.06 28.94 -41.16
C GLN A 807 -33.90 30.13 -40.20
N ASN A 808 -33.27 29.93 -39.04
CA ASN A 808 -33.11 30.98 -38.03
C ASN A 808 -31.80 31.77 -38.19
N PHE A 809 -30.76 31.19 -38.80
CA PHE A 809 -29.43 31.81 -38.93
C PHE A 809 -28.80 31.57 -40.33
N PRO A 810 -29.35 32.19 -41.40
CA PRO A 810 -28.83 32.02 -42.76
C PRO A 810 -27.45 32.69 -42.93
N ASN A 811 -26.59 32.13 -43.80
CA ASN A 811 -25.27 32.66 -44.18
C ASN A 811 -24.32 32.95 -43.01
N THR A 812 -24.31 32.09 -42.00
CA THR A 812 -23.41 32.20 -40.84
C THR A 812 -22.63 30.91 -40.62
N THR A 813 -21.78 30.92 -39.59
CA THR A 813 -20.96 29.78 -39.20
C THR A 813 -21.27 29.37 -37.77
N THR A 814 -21.20 28.07 -37.53
CA THR A 814 -21.34 27.49 -36.20
C THR A 814 -19.96 27.30 -35.55
N SER A 815 -19.91 27.01 -34.27
CA SER A 815 -18.73 26.42 -33.65
C SER A 815 -19.18 25.32 -32.70
N PHE A 816 -18.46 24.20 -32.74
CA PHE A 816 -18.71 23.08 -31.84
C PHE A 816 -17.59 23.03 -30.82
N HIS A 817 -17.93 23.29 -29.57
CA HIS A 817 -17.01 23.18 -28.46
C HIS A 817 -17.29 21.87 -27.71
N LEU A 818 -16.40 20.89 -27.89
CA LEU A 818 -16.45 19.61 -27.21
C LEU A 818 -15.68 19.71 -25.90
N LEU A 819 -16.40 19.54 -24.80
CA LEU A 819 -15.87 19.54 -23.45
C LEU A 819 -16.01 18.13 -22.87
N PRO A 820 -14.99 17.54 -22.26
CA PRO A 820 -15.15 16.24 -21.61
C PRO A 820 -16.18 16.35 -20.46
N HIS A 821 -17.15 15.45 -20.44
CA HIS A 821 -18.21 15.44 -19.43
C HIS A 821 -17.72 14.76 -18.14
N ASP A 822 -17.20 13.54 -18.29
CA ASP A 822 -16.63 12.72 -17.24
C ASP A 822 -15.16 12.36 -17.57
N LEU A 823 -14.43 11.88 -16.56
CA LEU A 823 -13.07 11.37 -16.72
C LEU A 823 -13.09 10.14 -17.64
N PRO A 824 -12.36 10.15 -18.78
CA PRO A 824 -12.26 8.97 -19.63
C PRO A 824 -11.49 7.84 -18.94
N GLU A 825 -11.96 6.61 -19.12
CA GLU A 825 -11.32 5.41 -18.55
C GLU A 825 -10.80 4.51 -19.68
N PHE A 826 -9.57 4.03 -19.53
CA PHE A 826 -8.92 3.07 -20.41
C PHE A 826 -8.77 1.72 -19.69
N ARG A 827 -9.14 0.63 -20.37
CA ARG A 827 -9.05 -0.74 -19.85
C ARG A 827 -8.43 -1.67 -20.88
N PHE A 828 -7.66 -2.65 -20.42
CA PHE A 828 -7.22 -3.77 -21.26
C PHE A 828 -8.16 -4.96 -21.08
N ALA A 829 -8.89 -5.32 -22.14
CA ALA A 829 -9.84 -6.43 -22.16
C ALA A 829 -9.89 -7.07 -23.57
N ASP A 830 -10.12 -8.38 -23.64
CA ASP A 830 -10.32 -9.11 -24.91
C ASP A 830 -9.21 -8.89 -25.96
N SER A 831 -7.94 -8.92 -25.53
CA SER A 831 -6.76 -8.70 -26.39
C SER A 831 -6.73 -7.34 -27.11
N MET A 832 -7.49 -6.36 -26.61
CA MET A 832 -7.53 -4.98 -27.11
C MET A 832 -7.59 -3.98 -25.94
N GLY A 833 -7.30 -2.72 -26.21
CA GLY A 833 -7.61 -1.63 -25.28
C GLY A 833 -9.01 -1.08 -25.56
N THR A 834 -9.85 -0.92 -24.55
CA THR A 834 -11.15 -0.25 -24.68
C THR A 834 -11.11 1.09 -23.96
N MET A 835 -11.62 2.14 -24.60
CA MET A 835 -11.72 3.48 -24.02
C MET A 835 -13.13 4.03 -24.18
N ASP A 836 -13.72 4.42 -23.05
CA ASP A 836 -15.03 5.05 -22.98
C ASP A 836 -14.88 6.56 -22.78
N VAL A 837 -15.58 7.34 -23.60
CA VAL A 837 -15.48 8.80 -23.62
C VAL A 837 -16.87 9.42 -23.62
N SER A 838 -17.11 10.29 -22.65
CA SER A 838 -18.33 11.10 -22.57
C SER A 838 -17.96 12.57 -22.73
N THR A 839 -18.55 13.24 -23.71
CA THR A 839 -18.33 14.67 -23.99
C THR A 839 -19.64 15.44 -24.02
N ARG A 840 -19.58 16.71 -23.64
CA ARG A 840 -20.64 17.69 -23.82
C ARG A 840 -20.28 18.55 -25.02
N ILE A 841 -21.23 18.73 -25.92
CA ILE A 841 -21.07 19.53 -27.13
C ILE A 841 -21.87 20.81 -26.92
N LEU A 842 -21.18 21.95 -26.91
CA LEU A 842 -21.80 23.27 -26.96
C LEU A 842 -21.76 23.74 -28.41
N THR A 843 -22.93 23.96 -29.00
CA THR A 843 -23.03 24.51 -30.35
C THR A 843 -23.32 26.00 -30.24
N ASN A 844 -22.44 26.81 -30.80
CA ASN A 844 -22.60 28.25 -30.89
C ASN A 844 -22.78 28.65 -32.35
N VAL A 845 -23.45 29.78 -32.59
CA VAL A 845 -23.54 30.44 -33.90
C VAL A 845 -22.91 31.82 -33.79
N LYS A 846 -22.26 32.25 -34.86
CA LYS A 846 -21.68 33.60 -34.96
C LYS A 846 -22.76 34.61 -35.37
N VAL A 847 -23.06 35.57 -34.50
CA VAL A 847 -24.04 36.65 -34.72
C VAL A 847 -23.37 37.99 -34.39
N GLU A 848 -23.32 38.92 -35.35
CA GLU A 848 -22.72 40.27 -35.17
C GLU A 848 -21.32 40.22 -34.53
N ASP A 849 -20.49 39.28 -34.98
CA ASP A 849 -19.12 39.01 -34.48
C ASP A 849 -19.03 38.48 -33.03
N SER A 850 -20.17 38.18 -32.39
CA SER A 850 -20.26 37.52 -31.08
C SER A 850 -20.75 36.06 -31.21
N TRP A 851 -20.25 35.16 -30.36
CA TRP A 851 -20.68 33.76 -30.34
C TRP A 851 -21.88 33.58 -29.41
N ARG A 852 -23.01 33.15 -29.95
CA ARG A 852 -24.23 32.85 -29.18
C ARG A 852 -24.46 31.35 -29.10
N GLN A 853 -24.60 30.82 -27.88
CA GLN A 853 -24.88 29.39 -27.66
C GLN A 853 -26.33 29.07 -28.02
N ILE A 854 -26.52 28.10 -28.92
CA ILE A 854 -27.84 27.69 -29.44
C ILE A 854 -28.25 26.29 -28.99
N LEU A 855 -27.30 25.36 -28.81
CA LEU A 855 -27.58 23.96 -28.45
C LEU A 855 -26.63 23.46 -27.36
N VAL A 856 -27.15 22.56 -26.53
CA VAL A 856 -26.37 21.74 -25.60
C VAL A 856 -26.70 20.29 -25.85
N SER A 857 -25.71 19.55 -26.33
CA SER A 857 -25.80 18.11 -26.59
C SER A 857 -24.75 17.37 -25.77
N SER A 858 -24.88 16.05 -25.66
CA SER A 858 -23.84 15.16 -25.15
C SER A 858 -23.54 14.08 -26.19
N ALA A 859 -22.30 13.63 -26.23
CA ALA A 859 -21.88 12.48 -27.02
C ALA A 859 -21.21 11.46 -26.10
N SER A 860 -21.58 10.20 -26.25
CA SER A 860 -20.97 9.07 -25.57
C SER A 860 -20.41 8.13 -26.62
N GLY A 861 -19.12 7.82 -26.52
CA GLY A 861 -18.39 7.00 -27.47
C GLY A 861 -17.63 5.89 -26.77
N GLN A 862 -17.65 4.70 -27.39
CA GLN A 862 -16.82 3.56 -26.99
C GLN A 862 -15.87 3.22 -28.13
N THR A 863 -14.60 3.05 -27.82
CA THR A 863 -13.54 2.83 -28.81
C THR A 863 -12.71 1.61 -28.47
N ASP A 864 -12.41 0.81 -29.49
CA ASP A 864 -11.48 -0.31 -29.41
C ASP A 864 -10.15 0.14 -30.02
N ILE A 865 -9.04 -0.07 -29.30
CA ILE A 865 -7.70 0.37 -29.63
C ILE A 865 -6.82 -0.88 -29.69
N LYS A 866 -6.40 -1.25 -30.90
CA LYS A 866 -5.43 -2.33 -31.10
C LYS A 866 -4.02 -1.73 -31.03
N LEU A 867 -3.25 -2.13 -30.02
CA LEU A 867 -1.85 -1.75 -29.91
C LEU A 867 -1.00 -2.58 -30.88
N LEU A 868 -0.03 -1.91 -31.50
CA LEU A 868 0.88 -2.48 -32.48
C LEU A 868 2.31 -2.05 -32.14
N ALA A 869 3.27 -2.93 -32.36
CA ALA A 869 4.68 -2.71 -32.11
C ALA A 869 5.46 -2.95 -33.42
N GLU A 870 5.46 -1.96 -34.31
CA GLU A 870 6.06 -2.07 -35.65
C GLU A 870 6.95 -0.85 -35.96
N ASN A 871 7.97 -1.03 -36.81
CA ASN A 871 8.85 0.05 -37.29
C ASN A 871 9.56 0.87 -36.19
N GLY A 872 9.88 0.23 -35.06
CA GLY A 872 10.59 0.90 -33.95
C GLY A 872 9.69 1.82 -33.12
N LYS A 873 8.36 1.62 -33.16
CA LYS A 873 7.38 2.44 -32.45
C LYS A 873 6.22 1.59 -31.89
N PHE A 874 5.66 2.04 -30.78
CA PHE A 874 4.34 1.67 -30.28
C PHE A 874 3.28 2.52 -30.98
N SER A 875 2.50 1.92 -31.86
CA SER A 875 1.36 2.57 -32.52
C SER A 875 0.05 1.97 -32.03
N GLY A 876 -1.04 2.70 -32.23
CA GLY A 876 -2.39 2.20 -31.97
C GLY A 876 -3.23 2.33 -33.23
N ASP A 877 -4.04 1.32 -33.53
CA ASP A 877 -5.13 1.43 -34.49
C ASP A 877 -6.45 1.53 -33.73
N LEU A 878 -7.16 2.65 -33.92
CA LEU A 878 -8.39 2.95 -33.20
C LEU A 878 -9.59 2.69 -34.10
N LYS A 879 -10.55 1.94 -33.57
CA LYS A 879 -11.84 1.71 -34.20
C LYS A 879 -12.96 2.19 -33.27
N LEU A 880 -13.75 3.16 -33.76
CA LEU A 880 -14.91 3.65 -33.03
C LEU A 880 -16.02 2.58 -33.05
N LYS A 881 -16.33 1.97 -31.91
CA LYS A 881 -17.33 0.90 -31.79
C LYS A 881 -18.73 1.48 -31.79
N LYS A 882 -19.00 2.36 -30.83
CA LYS A 882 -20.30 3.04 -30.64
C LYS A 882 -20.08 4.55 -30.51
N LEU A 883 -21.01 5.33 -31.05
CA LEU A 883 -21.09 6.78 -30.84
C LEU A 883 -22.56 7.15 -30.79
N ASN A 884 -23.02 7.65 -29.66
CA ASN A 884 -24.39 8.09 -29.46
C ASN A 884 -24.37 9.57 -29.10
N VAL A 885 -25.22 10.37 -29.73
CA VAL A 885 -25.35 11.81 -29.45
C VAL A 885 -26.77 12.07 -28.94
N ARG A 886 -26.91 12.84 -27.86
CA ARG A 886 -28.19 13.19 -27.26
C ARG A 886 -28.34 14.70 -27.12
N LEU A 887 -29.50 15.23 -27.46
CA LEU A 887 -29.86 16.63 -27.23
C LEU A 887 -30.35 16.81 -25.79
N HIS A 888 -29.86 17.83 -25.09
CA HIS A 888 -30.34 18.19 -23.75
C HIS A 888 -31.11 19.51 -23.71
N ARG A 889 -30.65 20.52 -24.46
CA ARG A 889 -31.27 21.83 -24.49
C ARG A 889 -31.12 22.46 -25.87
N SER A 890 -32.22 23.03 -26.38
CA SER A 890 -32.23 23.84 -27.59
C SER A 890 -32.80 25.22 -27.29
N ALA A 891 -32.18 26.26 -27.84
CA ALA A 891 -32.74 27.62 -27.88
C ALA A 891 -33.61 27.86 -29.13
N ILE A 892 -33.62 26.89 -30.07
CA ILE A 892 -34.40 26.92 -31.31
C ILE A 892 -35.59 25.96 -31.15
N GLU A 893 -36.80 26.46 -31.38
CA GLU A 893 -38.02 25.65 -31.36
C GLU A 893 -38.07 24.72 -32.58
N GLY A 894 -38.56 23.48 -32.38
CA GLY A 894 -38.74 22.50 -33.47
C GLY A 894 -37.57 21.58 -33.78
N ILE A 895 -36.49 21.55 -32.97
CA ILE A 895 -35.41 20.57 -33.15
C ILE A 895 -35.76 19.26 -32.45
N GLU A 896 -36.09 18.24 -33.25
CA GLU A 896 -36.29 16.88 -32.76
C GLU A 896 -34.96 16.23 -32.36
N PRO A 897 -34.92 15.42 -31.28
CA PRO A 897 -33.72 14.71 -30.86
C PRO A 897 -33.14 13.78 -31.94
N GLU A 898 -33.99 13.17 -32.76
CA GLU A 898 -33.60 12.24 -33.83
C GLU A 898 -32.73 12.90 -34.90
N SER A 899 -32.97 14.18 -35.22
CA SER A 899 -32.18 14.95 -36.18
C SER A 899 -30.72 15.13 -35.73
N ILE A 900 -30.47 15.11 -34.42
CA ILE A 900 -29.11 15.18 -33.86
C ILE A 900 -28.45 13.80 -33.80
N GLU A 901 -29.22 12.73 -33.63
CA GLU A 901 -28.70 11.36 -33.67
C GLU A 901 -28.12 11.00 -35.05
N GLN A 902 -28.70 11.57 -36.13
CA GLN A 902 -28.17 11.43 -37.50
C GLN A 902 -26.77 12.02 -37.71
N LEU A 903 -26.29 12.88 -36.79
CA LEU A 903 -24.91 13.38 -36.83
C LEU A 903 -23.89 12.33 -36.37
N ALA A 904 -24.31 11.31 -35.61
CA ALA A 904 -23.38 10.34 -35.03
C ALA A 904 -22.65 9.48 -36.10
N PRO A 905 -23.31 8.92 -37.14
CA PRO A 905 -22.62 8.21 -38.21
C PRO A 905 -21.63 9.10 -38.98
N LEU A 906 -21.99 10.36 -39.25
CA LEU A 906 -21.13 11.34 -39.93
C LEU A 906 -19.91 11.70 -39.08
N ALA A 907 -20.11 11.97 -37.80
CA ALA A 907 -19.03 12.23 -36.85
C ALA A 907 -18.09 11.02 -36.74
N LYS A 908 -18.62 9.80 -36.78
CA LYS A 908 -17.83 8.56 -36.81
C LYS A 908 -16.94 8.48 -38.06
N THR A 909 -17.45 8.84 -39.24
CA THR A 909 -16.67 8.86 -40.49
C THR A 909 -15.59 9.94 -40.52
N PHE A 910 -15.78 11.06 -39.82
CA PHE A 910 -14.78 12.13 -39.74
C PHE A 910 -13.73 11.88 -38.66
N LEU A 911 -14.17 11.61 -37.42
CA LEU A 911 -13.29 11.49 -36.25
C LEU A 911 -12.46 10.20 -36.27
N GLY A 912 -13.06 9.08 -36.68
CA GLY A 912 -12.41 7.76 -36.63
C GLY A 912 -11.08 7.72 -37.39
N PRO A 913 -11.06 8.02 -38.71
CA PRO A 913 -9.84 7.97 -39.51
C PRO A 913 -8.76 8.97 -39.05
N GLN A 914 -9.16 10.14 -38.59
CA GLN A 914 -8.24 11.19 -38.14
C GLN A 914 -7.56 10.83 -36.82
N LEU A 915 -8.33 10.32 -35.84
CA LEU A 915 -7.80 9.83 -34.57
C LEU A 915 -6.90 8.62 -34.79
N ALA A 916 -7.30 7.70 -35.67
CA ALA A 916 -6.47 6.55 -36.06
C ALA A 916 -5.15 7.00 -36.71
N LYS A 917 -5.15 8.02 -37.57
CA LYS A 917 -3.92 8.58 -38.16
C LYS A 917 -2.96 9.12 -37.07
N GLY A 918 -3.49 9.82 -36.07
CA GLY A 918 -2.71 10.33 -34.95
C GLY A 918 -2.09 9.21 -34.11
N LEU A 919 -2.86 8.17 -33.79
CA LEU A 919 -2.39 7.02 -33.01
C LEU A 919 -1.42 6.11 -33.79
N LYS A 920 -1.58 6.01 -35.11
CA LYS A 920 -0.66 5.28 -36.00
C LYS A 920 0.73 5.89 -36.09
N GLN A 921 0.86 7.20 -35.85
CA GLN A 921 2.17 7.87 -35.82
C GLN A 921 3.09 7.29 -34.73
N GLY A 922 2.47 6.86 -33.62
CA GLY A 922 3.05 6.07 -32.54
C GLY A 922 4.12 6.78 -31.71
N PHE A 923 4.44 6.18 -30.56
CA PHE A 923 5.55 6.54 -29.69
C PHE A 923 6.77 5.70 -30.05
N PRO A 924 7.99 6.26 -30.25
CA PRO A 924 9.16 5.42 -30.45
C PRO A 924 9.49 4.60 -29.19
N TYR A 925 10.15 3.47 -29.38
CA TYR A 925 10.62 2.67 -28.25
C TYR A 925 11.58 3.48 -27.35
N PRO A 926 11.57 3.24 -26.03
CA PRO A 926 12.55 3.86 -25.13
C PRO A 926 13.96 3.51 -25.59
N LEU A 927 14.89 4.48 -25.48
CA LEU A 927 16.28 4.31 -25.92
C LEU A 927 16.48 3.95 -27.40
N LYS A 928 15.57 4.36 -28.31
CA LYS A 928 15.71 4.12 -29.76
C LYS A 928 17.09 4.48 -30.34
N ASP A 929 17.75 5.47 -29.75
CA ASP A 929 19.09 5.90 -30.13
C ASP A 929 20.20 4.90 -29.82
N SER A 930 19.99 3.99 -28.86
CA SER A 930 20.99 3.05 -28.35
C SER A 930 20.58 1.59 -28.48
N ILE A 931 19.28 1.30 -28.63
CA ILE A 931 18.73 -0.06 -28.69
C ILE A 931 17.77 -0.16 -29.87
N THR A 932 17.94 -1.20 -30.67
CA THR A 932 17.03 -1.58 -31.76
C THR A 932 16.34 -2.89 -31.40
N PHE A 933 15.02 -2.93 -31.44
CA PHE A 933 14.23 -4.11 -31.10
C PHE A 933 14.06 -5.02 -32.32
N ILE A 934 14.24 -6.31 -32.12
CA ILE A 934 14.14 -7.38 -33.11
C ILE A 934 12.96 -8.27 -32.75
N GLN A 935 12.06 -8.45 -33.72
CA GLN A 935 10.84 -9.26 -33.59
C GLN A 935 10.06 -8.94 -32.29
N PRO A 936 9.64 -7.68 -32.11
CA PRO A 936 8.78 -7.32 -30.98
C PRO A 936 7.46 -8.09 -31.04
N ASP A 937 7.18 -8.86 -30.00
CA ASP A 937 5.91 -9.55 -29.81
C ASP A 937 5.11 -8.86 -28.71
N LEU A 938 3.91 -8.38 -29.05
CA LEU A 938 3.05 -7.60 -28.17
C LEU A 938 1.80 -8.43 -27.82
N SER A 939 1.67 -8.78 -26.55
CA SER A 939 0.53 -9.49 -25.99
C SER A 939 -0.22 -8.60 -24.99
N ILE A 940 -1.55 -8.60 -25.09
CA ILE A 940 -2.42 -7.86 -24.17
C ILE A 940 -3.07 -8.87 -23.22
N HIS A 941 -2.86 -8.66 -21.93
CA HIS A 941 -3.46 -9.42 -20.85
C HIS A 941 -4.51 -8.56 -20.12
N GLU A 942 -5.25 -9.17 -19.22
CA GLU A 942 -6.21 -8.43 -18.39
C GLU A 942 -5.47 -7.44 -17.49
N GLY A 943 -5.73 -6.14 -17.70
CA GLY A 943 -5.14 -5.03 -16.92
C GLY A 943 -3.72 -4.58 -17.30
N PHE A 944 -3.01 -5.29 -18.19
CA PHE A 944 -1.65 -4.90 -18.62
C PHE A 944 -1.28 -5.40 -20.03
N VAL A 945 -0.28 -4.74 -20.63
CA VAL A 945 0.34 -5.14 -21.89
C VAL A 945 1.76 -5.64 -21.65
N GLN A 946 2.15 -6.69 -22.35
CA GLN A 946 3.48 -7.27 -22.36
C GLN A 946 4.10 -7.12 -23.75
N LEU A 947 5.33 -6.61 -23.80
CA LEU A 947 6.18 -6.64 -24.98
C LEU A 947 7.38 -7.55 -24.71
N ALA A 948 7.51 -8.62 -25.47
CA ALA A 948 8.67 -9.50 -25.46
C ALA A 948 9.50 -9.27 -26.74
N THR A 949 10.79 -8.99 -26.61
CA THR A 949 11.64 -8.66 -27.77
C THR A 949 13.08 -9.11 -27.55
N ASP A 950 13.74 -9.50 -28.64
CA ASP A 950 15.20 -9.50 -28.69
C ASP A 950 15.69 -8.10 -29.07
N PHE A 951 16.93 -7.74 -28.77
CA PHE A 951 17.44 -6.40 -29.11
C PHE A 951 18.91 -6.41 -29.53
N VAL A 952 19.29 -5.42 -30.33
CA VAL A 952 20.68 -5.14 -30.71
C VAL A 952 21.06 -3.74 -30.27
N LEU A 953 22.25 -3.65 -29.67
CA LEU A 953 22.84 -2.40 -29.21
C LEU A 953 23.48 -1.62 -30.37
N GLY A 954 23.25 -0.32 -30.42
CA GLY A 954 23.86 0.58 -31.40
C GLY A 954 25.35 0.80 -31.11
N GLU A 955 26.22 0.01 -31.74
CA GLU A 955 27.67 0.01 -31.47
C GLU A 955 28.34 1.37 -31.66
N THR A 956 27.89 2.20 -32.62
CA THR A 956 28.52 3.50 -32.94
C THR A 956 28.46 4.52 -31.80
N LYS A 957 27.27 4.77 -31.26
CA LYS A 957 27.11 5.71 -30.12
C LYS A 957 27.69 5.15 -28.82
N LEU A 958 27.68 3.82 -28.66
CA LEU A 958 28.32 3.17 -27.53
C LEU A 958 29.84 3.36 -27.60
N ARG A 959 30.45 3.18 -28.77
CA ARG A 959 31.88 3.42 -29.00
C ARG A 959 32.28 4.86 -28.65
N GLU A 960 31.50 5.86 -29.06
CA GLU A 960 31.74 7.27 -28.69
C GLU A 960 31.78 7.49 -27.17
N LYS A 961 30.80 6.94 -26.44
CA LYS A 961 30.74 7.06 -24.97
C LYS A 961 31.87 6.31 -24.27
N VAL A 962 32.22 5.12 -24.75
CA VAL A 962 33.35 4.35 -24.20
C VAL A 962 34.64 5.13 -24.42
N ARG A 963 34.85 5.68 -25.62
CA ARG A 963 36.01 6.54 -25.93
C ARG A 963 36.06 7.79 -25.03
N GLU A 964 34.93 8.45 -24.78
CA GLU A 964 34.85 9.58 -23.84
C GLU A 964 35.26 9.17 -22.42
N ALA A 965 34.85 7.99 -21.95
CA ALA A 965 35.26 7.47 -20.64
C ALA A 965 36.77 7.19 -20.58
N PHE A 966 37.36 6.63 -21.64
CA PHE A 966 38.81 6.41 -21.75
C PHE A 966 39.60 7.73 -21.88
N GLU A 967 39.07 8.73 -22.57
CA GLU A 967 39.69 10.07 -22.64
C GLU A 967 39.64 10.79 -21.28
N ASN A 968 38.55 10.63 -20.52
CA ASN A 968 38.47 11.13 -19.14
C ASN A 968 39.49 10.43 -18.22
N LEU A 969 39.75 9.13 -18.44
CA LEU A 969 40.84 8.41 -17.77
C LEU A 969 42.23 8.94 -18.16
N LYS A 970 42.43 9.37 -19.41
CA LYS A 970 43.69 10.03 -19.84
C LYS A 970 43.90 11.38 -19.15
N ARG A 971 42.82 12.17 -19.01
CA ARG A 971 42.88 13.54 -18.42
C ARG A 971 42.91 13.55 -16.89
N GLY A 972 42.25 12.58 -16.25
CA GLY A 972 42.22 12.42 -14.80
C GLY A 972 43.42 11.64 -14.26
N ALA A 973 44.64 11.89 -14.77
CA ALA A 973 45.84 11.21 -14.34
C ALA A 973 46.01 11.31 -12.81
N PHE A 974 46.16 10.14 -12.19
CA PHE A 974 46.52 9.91 -10.78
C PHE A 974 47.87 10.53 -10.42
#